data_AF-A0A9P9KJC5-F1
#
_entry.id   AF-A0A9P9KJC5-F1
#
_cell.length_a   1.000
_cell.length_b   1.000
_cell.length_c   1.000
_cell.angle_alpha   90.00
_cell.angle_beta   90.00
_cell.angle_gamma   90.00
#
_symmetry.space_group_name_H-M   'P 1'
#
loop_
_entity.id
_entity.type
_entity.pdbx_description
1 polymer ?
#
loop_
_entity_poly.entity_id
_entity_poly.type
_entity_poly.pdbx_seq_one_letter_code
_entity_poly.pdbx_strand_id
1 'polypeptide(L)'
;MSKLTKSSCKVQMRPLGLDYGSIKTAAEIISLSFASDPLIRWLSRDRSGPGWETLTPTLQQWQEARLREYAVRGIAMEAVTMDDIHKTVGSCFLFPPRPLYRWLNPMWWPSYLRVLWDEWWIQPCEPFNDMPNKLSQRIGIMMDSHNDFEARIKKKYPPNSLHYLEIAAVKPDAQGMGVGKTIMQWVVQKIGDSPCYIECTDKKNVAFYVKYGFEVVEEKELVDEEDAMPSTTLFYMVRDKSESLTCVQAGMTCEGYKTRLTWGSSDTASSAGAGIVLNPVRPPRQKNKSLRDRRASPAVESVGDPLVNLPDFSSIQSPDELDLLCLQFESFSEGLPDEEVSQKLMNTYSICLKHACLAYQASLDVGTSHLTPLYMQSALSNYLNDLDNPSMLCQDVTLATGVLLCSVSINSLYIWSPLLKGLHGVLQARELLNDPQRPPLADHLLEAVALLDIPFFTLNRITPSLEIWKSYVQPNKHSGIEQVSGIPYSLMNLLANMDSTTIENDLLQWPGELGDEFAQIHLWEAFRLAGILHSRCLADHCQDRTTPPIANATTEILRMKVFASIQAIIGIGTFNFRLSLARAILYPLFIAGILAENAQEQQLTRVAFQYIMQKGQEGTEQIILDIVEKVWKNGKGGNEASKLTIATEATGELNAEIHLY
;
A
#
# COMPACT_ATOMS: atom_id res chain seq x y z
N MET A 1 -38.65 -28.16 -3.84
CA MET A 1 -37.45 -27.28 -3.77
C MET A 1 -37.07 -27.12 -2.30
N SER A 2 -36.09 -27.88 -1.82
CA SER A 2 -35.55 -27.70 -0.47
C SER A 2 -34.71 -26.42 -0.44
N LYS A 3 -35.02 -25.51 0.48
CA LYS A 3 -34.11 -24.41 0.82
C LYS A 3 -32.89 -25.05 1.51
N LEU A 4 -31.82 -25.28 0.76
CA LEU A 4 -30.50 -25.54 1.33
C LEU A 4 -30.12 -24.33 2.18
N THR A 5 -30.27 -24.45 3.49
CA THR A 5 -29.73 -23.51 4.46
C THR A 5 -28.21 -23.59 4.39
N LYS A 6 -27.57 -22.72 3.59
CA LYS A 6 -26.12 -22.52 3.62
C LYS A 6 -25.72 -22.11 5.04
N SER A 7 -24.72 -22.78 5.61
CA SER A 7 -24.17 -22.43 6.93
C SER A 7 -23.49 -21.06 6.88
N SER A 8 -23.56 -20.30 7.98
CA SER A 8 -22.87 -19.01 8.07
C SER A 8 -21.37 -19.22 8.09
N CYS A 9 -20.63 -18.57 7.18
CA CYS A 9 -19.18 -18.57 7.21
C CYS A 9 -18.69 -17.52 8.23
N LYS A 10 -17.76 -17.88 9.12
CA LYS A 10 -17.06 -16.89 9.95
C LYS A 10 -15.96 -16.26 9.10
N VAL A 11 -16.06 -14.95 8.91
CA VAL A 11 -15.19 -14.17 8.03
C VAL A 11 -14.67 -12.96 8.80
N GLN A 12 -13.43 -12.57 8.54
CA GLN A 12 -12.82 -11.33 9.03
C GLN A 12 -12.36 -10.46 7.88
N MET A 13 -12.34 -9.14 8.11
CA MET A 13 -11.81 -8.18 7.16
C MET A 13 -10.35 -7.87 7.47
N ARG A 14 -9.51 -7.82 6.43
CA ARG A 14 -8.12 -7.36 6.51
C ARG A 14 -7.72 -6.65 5.20
N PRO A 15 -6.66 -5.84 5.19
CA PRO A 15 -6.14 -5.26 3.95
C PRO A 15 -5.81 -6.36 2.95
N LEU A 16 -6.05 -6.11 1.67
CA LEU A 16 -5.70 -7.06 0.63
C LEU A 16 -4.18 -7.32 0.63
N GLY A 17 -3.81 -8.60 0.54
CA GLY A 17 -2.43 -9.03 0.36
C GLY A 17 -1.83 -8.46 -0.91
N LEU A 18 -0.53 -8.19 -0.89
CA LEU A 18 0.21 -7.69 -2.05
C LEU A 18 0.82 -8.83 -2.88
N ASP A 19 0.77 -10.07 -2.37
CA ASP A 19 1.17 -11.25 -3.11
C ASP A 19 0.20 -11.50 -4.26
N TYR A 20 0.72 -12.11 -5.32
CA TYR A 20 -0.08 -12.39 -6.49
C TYR A 20 -1.30 -13.28 -6.20
N GLY A 21 -1.16 -14.28 -5.34
CA GLY A 21 -2.26 -15.19 -4.99
C GLY A 21 -3.47 -14.42 -4.47
N SER A 22 -3.24 -13.48 -3.56
CA SER A 22 -4.27 -12.57 -3.03
C SER A 22 -4.86 -11.66 -4.10
N ILE A 23 -4.02 -11.01 -4.92
CA ILE A 23 -4.46 -10.09 -5.98
C ILE A 23 -5.30 -10.84 -7.04
N LYS A 24 -4.81 -11.97 -7.54
CA LYS A 24 -5.51 -12.82 -8.50
C LYS A 24 -6.85 -13.29 -7.96
N THR A 25 -6.85 -13.85 -6.73
CA THR A 25 -8.09 -14.36 -6.13
C THR A 25 -9.12 -13.24 -5.96
N ALA A 26 -8.69 -12.05 -5.56
CA ALA A 26 -9.57 -10.89 -5.48
C ALA A 26 -10.07 -10.44 -6.87
N ALA A 27 -9.23 -10.51 -7.90
CA ALA A 27 -9.57 -10.16 -9.28
C ALA A 27 -10.65 -11.08 -9.85
N GLU A 28 -10.47 -12.38 -9.64
CA GLU A 28 -11.45 -13.40 -10.01
C GLU A 28 -12.78 -13.18 -9.25
N ILE A 29 -12.71 -12.91 -7.95
CA ILE A 29 -13.92 -12.64 -7.14
C ILE A 29 -14.68 -11.43 -7.68
N ILE A 30 -14.00 -10.32 -7.98
CA ILE A 30 -14.64 -9.12 -8.54
C ILE A 30 -15.25 -9.44 -9.91
N SER A 31 -14.46 -10.02 -10.81
CA SER A 31 -14.89 -10.35 -12.17
C SER A 31 -16.13 -11.24 -12.17
N LEU A 32 -16.13 -12.31 -11.37
CA LEU A 32 -17.25 -13.23 -11.24
C LEU A 32 -18.46 -12.61 -10.53
N SER A 33 -18.24 -11.74 -9.54
CA SER A 33 -19.33 -11.09 -8.80
C SER A 33 -20.13 -10.12 -9.67
N PHE A 34 -19.45 -9.43 -10.60
CA PHE A 34 -20.04 -8.44 -11.48
C PHE A 34 -20.34 -8.94 -12.90
N ALA A 35 -20.11 -10.22 -13.21
CA ALA A 35 -20.36 -10.80 -14.54
C ALA A 35 -21.81 -10.68 -15.04
N SER A 36 -22.77 -10.55 -14.13
CA SER A 36 -24.19 -10.35 -14.42
C SER A 36 -24.69 -8.95 -14.04
N ASP A 37 -23.77 -8.03 -13.75
CA ASP A 37 -24.10 -6.67 -13.36
C ASP A 37 -24.71 -5.87 -14.54
N PRO A 38 -25.82 -5.13 -14.33
CA PRO A 38 -26.47 -4.38 -15.41
C PRO A 38 -25.60 -3.32 -16.08
N LEU A 39 -24.74 -2.63 -15.32
CA LEU A 39 -23.82 -1.63 -15.85
C LEU A 39 -22.72 -2.30 -16.67
N ILE A 40 -22.10 -3.36 -16.15
CA ILE A 40 -21.04 -4.10 -16.87
C ILE A 40 -21.58 -4.67 -18.19
N ARG A 41 -22.79 -5.22 -18.18
CA ARG A 41 -23.48 -5.72 -19.39
C ARG A 41 -23.83 -4.60 -20.38
N TRP A 42 -24.09 -3.39 -19.91
CA TRP A 42 -24.36 -2.23 -20.75
C TRP A 42 -23.07 -1.65 -21.37
N LEU A 43 -21.98 -1.61 -20.60
CA LEU A 43 -20.66 -1.18 -21.07
C LEU A 43 -20.07 -2.14 -22.11
N SER A 44 -20.35 -3.44 -22.00
CA SER A 44 -19.94 -4.43 -22.99
C SER A 44 -20.69 -4.22 -24.31
N ARG A 45 -19.96 -3.85 -25.37
CA ARG A 45 -20.51 -3.64 -26.71
C ARG A 45 -20.83 -4.95 -27.43
N ASP A 46 -19.97 -5.95 -27.29
CA ASP A 46 -20.13 -7.24 -27.96
C ASP A 46 -20.89 -8.25 -27.08
N ARG A 47 -22.18 -8.43 -27.35
CA ARG A 47 -23.00 -9.47 -26.70
C ARG A 47 -22.57 -10.90 -27.08
N SER A 48 -21.83 -11.07 -28.18
CA SER A 48 -21.27 -12.35 -28.61
C SER A 48 -19.86 -12.61 -28.07
N GLY A 49 -19.23 -11.59 -27.51
CA GLY A 49 -17.93 -11.69 -26.86
C GLY A 49 -18.02 -12.36 -25.48
N PRO A 50 -16.89 -12.86 -24.96
CA PRO A 50 -16.83 -13.45 -23.64
C PRO A 50 -17.12 -12.41 -22.55
N GLY A 51 -18.17 -12.62 -21.73
CA GLY A 51 -18.47 -11.78 -20.58
C GLY A 51 -17.46 -11.99 -19.43
N TRP A 52 -17.53 -11.17 -18.38
CA TRP A 52 -16.57 -11.28 -17.26
C TRP A 52 -16.58 -12.65 -16.56
N GLU A 53 -17.65 -13.44 -16.73
CA GLU A 53 -17.73 -14.82 -16.27
C GLU A 53 -16.67 -15.76 -16.88
N THR A 54 -16.09 -15.41 -18.02
CA THR A 54 -15.12 -16.27 -18.72
C THR A 54 -13.69 -16.08 -18.21
N LEU A 55 -13.44 -15.04 -17.41
CA LEU A 55 -12.12 -14.71 -16.87
C LEU A 55 -11.02 -14.72 -17.95
N THR A 56 -11.25 -14.01 -19.06
CA THR A 56 -10.24 -13.93 -20.12
C THR A 56 -8.92 -13.37 -19.54
N PRO A 57 -7.75 -13.81 -20.06
CA PRO A 57 -6.47 -13.34 -19.54
C PRO A 57 -6.35 -11.82 -19.51
N THR A 58 -6.72 -11.14 -20.60
CA THR A 58 -6.69 -9.67 -20.69
C THR A 58 -7.58 -8.98 -19.65
N LEU A 59 -8.78 -9.52 -19.37
CA LEU A 59 -9.65 -9.01 -18.30
C LEU A 59 -9.00 -9.17 -16.93
N GLN A 60 -8.46 -10.35 -16.65
CA GLN A 60 -7.83 -10.62 -15.35
C GLN A 60 -6.61 -9.75 -15.14
N GLN A 61 -5.75 -9.57 -16.14
CA GLN A 61 -4.60 -8.66 -16.06
C GLN A 61 -5.01 -7.23 -15.71
N TRP A 62 -6.02 -6.70 -16.40
CA TRP A 62 -6.55 -5.36 -16.09
C TRP A 62 -7.10 -5.29 -14.66
N GLN A 63 -7.88 -6.29 -14.26
CA GLN A 63 -8.48 -6.32 -12.93
C GLN A 63 -7.42 -6.48 -11.82
N GLU A 64 -6.39 -7.28 -12.06
CA GLU A 64 -5.24 -7.47 -11.17
C GLU A 64 -4.40 -6.20 -11.04
N ALA A 65 -4.10 -5.50 -12.15
CA ALA A 65 -3.39 -4.23 -12.12
C ALA A 65 -4.12 -3.19 -11.27
N ARG A 66 -5.44 -3.05 -11.48
CA ARG A 66 -6.29 -2.17 -10.66
C ARG A 66 -6.30 -2.56 -9.19
N LEU A 67 -6.42 -3.85 -8.88
CA LEU A 67 -6.38 -4.35 -7.51
C LEU A 67 -5.02 -4.10 -6.84
N ARG A 68 -3.94 -4.26 -7.58
CA ARG A 68 -2.57 -4.04 -7.11
C ARG A 68 -2.38 -2.58 -6.73
N GLU A 69 -2.78 -1.65 -7.59
CA GLU A 69 -2.77 -0.21 -7.30
C GLU A 69 -3.54 0.09 -6.01
N TYR A 70 -4.77 -0.41 -5.89
CA TYR A 70 -5.63 -0.12 -4.74
C TYR A 70 -5.17 -0.83 -3.46
N ALA A 71 -4.56 -2.00 -3.56
CA ALA A 71 -3.96 -2.71 -2.42
C ALA A 71 -2.72 -1.98 -1.89
N VAL A 72 -1.90 -1.41 -2.79
CA VAL A 72 -0.76 -0.58 -2.42
C VAL A 72 -1.25 0.69 -1.72
N ARG A 73 -2.27 1.36 -2.27
CA ARG A 73 -2.89 2.55 -1.68
C ARG A 73 -3.73 2.28 -0.42
N GLY A 74 -3.91 1.01 -0.04
CA GLY A 74 -4.72 0.62 1.13
C GLY A 74 -6.21 0.88 1.02
N ILE A 75 -6.70 0.99 -0.21
CA ILE A 75 -8.10 1.12 -0.58
C ILE A 75 -8.75 -0.27 -0.64
N ALA A 76 -8.00 -1.27 -1.15
CA ALA A 76 -8.50 -2.62 -1.29
C ALA A 76 -8.41 -3.43 0.02
N MET A 77 -9.54 -4.02 0.38
CA MET A 77 -9.74 -4.85 1.56
C MET A 77 -10.29 -6.21 1.14
N GLU A 78 -9.93 -7.26 1.87
CA GLU A 78 -10.43 -8.60 1.63
C GLU A 78 -11.16 -9.17 2.84
N ALA A 79 -12.14 -10.01 2.54
CA ALA A 79 -12.90 -10.78 3.50
C ALA A 79 -12.38 -12.23 3.47
N VAL A 80 -11.71 -12.68 4.53
CA VAL A 80 -11.09 -14.01 4.61
C VAL A 80 -11.79 -14.90 5.63
N THR A 81 -11.88 -16.19 5.32
CA THR A 81 -12.40 -17.20 6.24
C THR A 81 -11.54 -17.29 7.51
N MET A 82 -12.16 -17.57 8.65
CA MET A 82 -11.46 -17.76 9.94
C MET A 82 -10.98 -19.21 10.18
N ASP A 83 -10.85 -20.01 9.13
CA ASP A 83 -10.20 -21.33 9.19
C ASP A 83 -8.68 -21.17 9.04
N ASP A 84 -7.91 -22.24 9.33
CA ASP A 84 -6.44 -22.18 9.30
C ASP A 84 -5.88 -21.73 7.94
N ILE A 85 -6.64 -21.92 6.86
CA ILE A 85 -6.25 -21.64 5.47
C ILE A 85 -6.50 -20.18 5.07
N HIS A 86 -7.35 -19.43 5.78
CA HIS A 86 -7.63 -18.00 5.54
C HIS A 86 -7.97 -17.64 4.08
N LYS A 87 -8.92 -18.35 3.48
CA LYS A 87 -9.30 -18.16 2.07
C LYS A 87 -10.08 -16.86 1.84
N THR A 88 -9.71 -16.11 0.81
CA THR A 88 -10.43 -14.92 0.38
C THR A 88 -11.78 -15.29 -0.25
N VAL A 89 -12.85 -14.70 0.27
CA VAL A 89 -14.25 -14.97 -0.14
C VAL A 89 -15.03 -13.70 -0.49
N GLY A 90 -14.41 -12.53 -0.34
CA GLY A 90 -14.97 -11.24 -0.73
C GLY A 90 -13.90 -10.16 -0.79
N SER A 91 -14.18 -9.07 -1.48
CA SER A 91 -13.29 -7.92 -1.62
C SER A 91 -14.10 -6.62 -1.62
N CYS A 92 -13.55 -5.53 -1.10
CA CYS A 92 -14.16 -4.21 -1.21
C CYS A 92 -13.14 -3.08 -1.34
N PHE A 93 -13.55 -2.00 -2.02
CA PHE A 93 -12.76 -0.80 -2.26
C PHE A 93 -13.37 0.38 -1.53
N LEU A 94 -12.74 0.78 -0.44
CA LEU A 94 -13.18 1.92 0.37
C LEU A 94 -12.19 3.07 0.20
N PHE A 95 -12.56 4.04 -0.61
CA PHE A 95 -11.82 5.27 -0.80
C PHE A 95 -12.04 6.20 0.40
N PRO A 96 -10.97 6.62 1.06
CA PRO A 96 -11.03 7.62 2.11
C PRO A 96 -11.16 9.03 1.51
N PRO A 97 -11.61 10.00 2.31
CA PRO A 97 -11.74 11.39 1.88
C PRO A 97 -10.42 12.06 1.49
N ARG A 98 -9.31 11.53 1.98
CA ARG A 98 -7.95 11.83 1.51
C ARG A 98 -7.40 10.55 0.89
N PRO A 99 -6.60 10.62 -0.18
CA PRO A 99 -5.83 9.47 -0.62
C PRO A 99 -5.13 8.88 0.60
N LEU A 100 -5.26 7.58 0.85
CA LEU A 100 -4.48 6.95 1.90
C LEU A 100 -3.04 6.96 1.43
N TYR A 101 -2.32 7.94 1.94
CA TYR A 101 -0.91 8.14 1.72
C TYR A 101 -0.16 7.03 2.47
N ARG A 102 -0.20 5.79 1.95
CA ARG A 102 0.40 4.59 2.55
C ARG A 102 1.90 4.49 2.23
N TRP A 103 2.63 5.59 2.45
CA TRP A 103 4.08 5.69 2.28
C TRP A 103 4.67 5.83 3.66
N LEU A 104 5.42 4.81 4.05
CA LEU A 104 6.41 4.89 5.12
C LEU A 104 7.47 3.79 4.91
N ASN A 105 7.89 3.49 3.68
CA ASN A 105 9.11 2.70 3.51
C ASN A 105 9.64 2.69 2.06
N PRO A 106 10.94 2.93 1.82
CA PRO A 106 11.62 2.58 0.56
C PRO A 106 11.49 1.09 0.17
N MET A 107 11.11 0.20 1.07
CA MET A 107 10.77 -1.21 0.81
C MET A 107 9.46 -1.45 0.04
N TRP A 108 8.61 -0.44 -0.14
CA TRP A 108 7.38 -0.56 -0.92
C TRP A 108 7.60 -0.29 -2.39
N TRP A 109 8.78 0.25 -2.71
CA TRP A 109 9.21 0.53 -4.06
C TRP A 109 8.92 -0.63 -5.01
N PRO A 110 9.07 -1.92 -4.66
CA PRO A 110 8.89 -2.99 -5.66
C PRO A 110 7.43 -3.39 -5.93
N SER A 111 6.55 -3.36 -4.92
CA SER A 111 5.10 -3.50 -5.17
C SER A 111 4.55 -2.29 -5.93
N TYR A 112 5.07 -1.09 -5.64
CA TYR A 112 4.73 0.12 -6.39
C TYR A 112 5.35 0.11 -7.79
N LEU A 113 6.57 -0.42 -7.97
CA LEU A 113 7.21 -0.60 -9.28
C LEU A 113 6.37 -1.50 -10.16
N ARG A 114 5.73 -2.55 -9.62
CA ARG A 114 4.80 -3.36 -10.42
C ARG A 114 3.57 -2.56 -10.82
N VAL A 115 3.05 -1.67 -9.97
CA VAL A 115 1.97 -0.73 -10.34
C VAL A 115 2.44 0.20 -11.46
N LEU A 116 3.61 0.81 -11.32
CA LEU A 116 4.24 1.67 -12.32
C LEU A 116 4.52 0.90 -13.63
N TRP A 117 4.89 -0.37 -13.52
CA TRP A 117 5.09 -1.27 -14.64
C TRP A 117 3.78 -1.57 -15.38
N ASP A 118 2.70 -1.82 -14.64
CA ASP A 118 1.39 -2.00 -15.25
C ASP A 118 0.92 -0.71 -15.92
N GLU A 119 1.06 0.44 -15.24
CA GLU A 119 0.64 1.76 -15.75
C GLU A 119 1.42 2.20 -17.00
N TRP A 120 2.71 1.91 -17.09
CA TRP A 120 3.56 2.49 -18.13
C TRP A 120 4.04 1.48 -19.18
N TRP A 121 4.08 0.19 -18.86
CA TRP A 121 4.65 -0.83 -19.75
C TRP A 121 3.65 -1.87 -20.23
N ILE A 122 2.85 -2.44 -19.32
CA ILE A 122 1.81 -3.41 -19.70
C ILE A 122 0.62 -2.68 -20.31
N GLN A 123 0.25 -1.54 -19.73
CA GLN A 123 -0.96 -0.77 -20.04
C GLN A 123 -2.16 -1.70 -20.29
N PRO A 124 -2.57 -2.50 -19.28
CA PRO A 124 -3.63 -3.48 -19.46
C PRO A 124 -4.86 -2.80 -20.04
N CYS A 125 -5.32 -3.29 -21.20
CA CYS A 125 -6.43 -2.67 -21.88
C CYS A 125 -7.69 -2.88 -21.04
N GLU A 126 -8.38 -1.79 -20.72
CA GLU A 126 -9.70 -1.89 -20.11
C GLU A 126 -10.62 -2.71 -21.03
N PRO A 127 -11.37 -3.70 -20.51
CA PRO A 127 -12.15 -4.66 -21.31
C PRO A 127 -13.28 -4.03 -22.15
N PHE A 128 -13.45 -2.72 -22.08
CA PHE A 128 -14.45 -1.94 -22.79
C PHE A 128 -13.84 -1.04 -23.89
N ASN A 129 -12.52 -1.14 -24.13
CA ASN A 129 -11.79 -0.35 -25.13
C ASN A 129 -11.46 -1.23 -26.35
N ASP A 130 -12.21 -1.07 -27.43
CA ASP A 130 -11.96 -1.80 -28.70
C ASP A 130 -10.84 -1.14 -29.55
N MET A 131 -10.45 0.10 -29.24
CA MET A 131 -9.42 0.86 -29.98
C MET A 131 -8.52 1.67 -29.02
N PRO A 132 -7.18 1.60 -29.14
CA PRO A 132 -6.24 2.18 -28.16
C PRO A 132 -6.29 3.70 -27.95
N ASN A 133 -7.15 4.46 -28.64
CA ASN A 133 -7.19 5.93 -28.59
C ASN A 133 -8.60 6.53 -28.57
N LYS A 134 -9.65 5.75 -28.26
CA LYS A 134 -11.01 6.29 -28.19
C LYS A 134 -11.82 5.59 -27.09
N LEU A 135 -11.99 6.29 -25.97
CA LEU A 135 -12.90 5.88 -24.90
C LEU A 135 -14.27 5.56 -25.52
N SER A 136 -14.83 4.39 -25.22
CA SER A 136 -16.16 4.06 -25.73
C SER A 136 -17.16 5.11 -25.23
N GLN A 137 -18.08 5.54 -26.10
CA GLN A 137 -19.06 6.59 -25.80
C GLN A 137 -19.83 6.30 -24.50
N ARG A 138 -20.09 5.03 -24.21
CA ARG A 138 -20.72 4.56 -22.96
C ARG A 138 -19.87 4.75 -21.71
N ILE A 139 -18.57 4.45 -21.78
CA ILE A 139 -17.67 4.75 -20.66
C ILE A 139 -17.64 6.26 -20.44
N GLY A 140 -17.61 7.05 -21.52
CA GLY A 140 -17.73 8.52 -21.42
C GLY A 140 -19.00 8.96 -20.69
N ILE A 141 -20.17 8.47 -21.11
CA ILE A 141 -21.46 8.75 -20.47
C ILE A 141 -21.47 8.35 -18.99
N MET A 142 -20.95 7.17 -18.66
CA MET A 142 -20.85 6.69 -17.28
C MET A 142 -19.91 7.57 -16.45
N MET A 143 -18.72 7.88 -16.96
CA MET A 143 -17.72 8.71 -16.28
C MET A 143 -18.21 10.14 -16.09
N ASP A 144 -18.86 10.74 -17.08
CA ASP A 144 -19.48 12.06 -16.97
C ASP A 144 -20.55 12.06 -15.88
N SER A 145 -21.36 11.00 -15.81
CA SER A 145 -22.36 10.84 -14.75
C SER A 145 -21.74 10.73 -13.37
N HIS A 146 -20.71 9.88 -13.21
CA HIS A 146 -19.94 9.71 -11.99
C HIS A 146 -19.31 11.02 -11.52
N ASN A 147 -18.54 11.67 -12.40
CA ASN A 147 -17.82 12.91 -12.10
C ASN A 147 -18.74 14.07 -11.73
N ASP A 148 -19.86 14.20 -12.44
CA ASP A 148 -20.88 15.22 -12.17
C ASP A 148 -21.53 15.03 -10.80
N PHE A 149 -21.91 13.79 -10.45
CA PHE A 149 -22.43 13.49 -9.11
C PHE A 149 -21.36 13.72 -8.04
N GLU A 150 -20.15 13.20 -8.23
CA GLU A 150 -19.04 13.34 -7.29
C GLU A 150 -18.74 14.82 -6.98
N ALA A 151 -18.66 15.65 -8.02
CA ALA A 151 -18.41 17.08 -7.87
C ALA A 151 -19.53 17.81 -7.11
N ARG A 152 -20.80 17.40 -7.29
CA ARG A 152 -21.93 17.97 -6.53
C ARG A 152 -21.91 17.52 -5.08
N ILE A 153 -21.72 16.23 -4.82
CA ILE A 153 -21.80 15.70 -3.46
C ILE A 153 -20.61 16.16 -2.61
N LYS A 154 -19.40 16.26 -3.18
CA LYS A 154 -18.23 16.82 -2.50
C LYS A 154 -18.45 18.27 -2.03
N LYS A 155 -19.26 19.06 -2.74
CA LYS A 155 -19.62 20.44 -2.32
C LYS A 155 -20.58 20.49 -1.14
N LYS A 156 -21.35 19.42 -0.87
CA LYS A 156 -22.29 19.36 0.27
C LYS A 156 -21.56 19.16 1.61
N TYR A 157 -20.38 18.54 1.58
CA TYR A 157 -19.64 18.17 2.78
C TYR A 157 -18.37 19.01 2.95
N PRO A 158 -17.86 19.16 4.18
CA PRO A 158 -16.55 19.76 4.41
C PRO A 158 -15.49 19.06 3.56
N PRO A 159 -14.50 19.80 3.03
CA PRO A 159 -13.38 19.20 2.32
C PRO A 159 -12.77 18.06 3.14
N ASN A 160 -12.43 16.96 2.48
CA ASN A 160 -11.80 15.79 3.10
C ASN A 160 -12.63 15.11 4.21
N SER A 161 -13.96 15.02 4.05
CA SER A 161 -14.82 14.27 4.98
C SER A 161 -15.64 13.14 4.34
N LEU A 162 -15.81 13.15 3.02
CA LEU A 162 -16.65 12.20 2.28
C LEU A 162 -15.86 10.96 1.83
N HIS A 163 -16.31 9.78 2.25
CA HIS A 163 -15.79 8.49 1.76
C HIS A 163 -16.55 8.03 0.51
N TYR A 164 -15.92 7.15 -0.27
CA TYR A 164 -16.53 6.50 -1.42
C TYR A 164 -16.33 4.98 -1.35
N LEU A 165 -17.42 4.21 -1.34
CA LEU A 165 -17.34 2.74 -1.45
C LEU A 165 -17.67 2.37 -2.90
N GLU A 166 -16.63 2.05 -3.66
CA GLU A 166 -16.76 1.75 -5.09
C GLU A 166 -17.23 0.31 -5.34
N ILE A 167 -16.61 -0.66 -4.66
CA ILE A 167 -16.87 -2.08 -4.86
C ILE A 167 -17.14 -2.78 -3.52
N ALA A 168 -18.13 -3.66 -3.51
CA ALA A 168 -18.33 -4.69 -2.50
C ALA A 168 -18.68 -6.03 -3.17
N ALA A 169 -17.67 -6.84 -3.44
CA ALA A 169 -17.76 -8.12 -4.13
C ALA A 169 -17.78 -9.30 -3.16
N VAL A 170 -18.56 -10.32 -3.48
CA VAL A 170 -18.65 -11.58 -2.72
C VAL A 170 -18.62 -12.72 -3.70
N LYS A 171 -17.68 -13.66 -3.49
CA LYS A 171 -17.53 -14.84 -4.33
C LYS A 171 -18.88 -15.55 -4.54
N PRO A 172 -19.28 -15.91 -5.77
CA PRO A 172 -20.63 -16.42 -6.05
C PRO A 172 -21.06 -17.61 -5.19
N ASP A 173 -20.15 -18.55 -4.91
CA ASP A 173 -20.41 -19.70 -4.05
C ASP A 173 -20.63 -19.31 -2.57
N ALA A 174 -19.98 -18.24 -2.11
CA ALA A 174 -20.07 -17.65 -0.77
C ALA A 174 -21.26 -16.69 -0.58
N GLN A 175 -22.01 -16.37 -1.64
CA GLN A 175 -23.20 -15.52 -1.53
C GLN A 175 -24.29 -16.19 -0.67
N GLY A 176 -24.96 -15.36 0.12
CA GLY A 176 -25.96 -15.80 1.11
C GLY A 176 -25.38 -16.34 2.42
N MET A 177 -24.05 -16.44 2.56
CA MET A 177 -23.39 -16.96 3.77
C MET A 177 -23.03 -15.89 4.80
N GLY A 178 -23.40 -14.63 4.56
CA GLY A 178 -23.15 -13.49 5.46
C GLY A 178 -21.90 -12.67 5.14
N VAL A 179 -21.12 -13.01 4.10
CA VAL A 179 -19.88 -12.27 3.73
C VAL A 179 -20.14 -10.79 3.46
N GLY A 180 -21.14 -10.46 2.63
CA GLY A 180 -21.49 -9.06 2.35
C GLY A 180 -21.93 -8.30 3.60
N LYS A 181 -22.57 -8.98 4.57
CA LYS A 181 -22.89 -8.38 5.86
C LYS A 181 -21.63 -8.04 6.65
N THR A 182 -20.65 -8.95 6.69
CA THR A 182 -19.36 -8.70 7.33
C THR A 182 -18.63 -7.50 6.69
N ILE A 183 -18.59 -7.44 5.36
CA ILE A 183 -18.00 -6.31 4.61
C ILE A 183 -18.66 -4.99 5.02
N MET A 184 -19.99 -4.91 4.94
CA MET A 184 -20.69 -3.66 5.26
C MET A 184 -20.63 -3.28 6.74
N GLN A 185 -20.63 -4.27 7.66
CA GLN A 185 -20.41 -4.01 9.08
C GLN A 185 -19.04 -3.41 9.33
N TRP A 186 -18.00 -3.93 8.66
CA TRP A 186 -16.67 -3.36 8.72
C TRP A 186 -16.60 -1.96 8.11
N VAL A 187 -17.22 -1.72 6.94
CA VAL A 187 -17.27 -0.38 6.33
C VAL A 187 -17.91 0.62 7.29
N VAL A 188 -19.09 0.31 7.82
CA VAL A 188 -19.82 1.18 8.75
C VAL A 188 -19.03 1.45 10.03
N GLN A 189 -18.30 0.45 10.54
CA GLN A 189 -17.41 0.61 11.69
C GLN A 189 -16.20 1.49 11.35
N LYS A 190 -15.59 1.29 10.18
CA LYS A 190 -14.40 2.00 9.73
C LYS A 190 -14.66 3.49 9.48
N ILE A 191 -15.79 3.84 8.87
CA ILE A 191 -16.15 5.24 8.58
C ILE A 191 -16.76 5.97 9.79
N GLY A 192 -17.32 5.23 10.76
CA GLY A 192 -18.00 5.81 11.93
C GLY A 192 -19.19 6.67 11.52
N ASP A 193 -19.17 7.94 11.92
CA ASP A 193 -20.20 8.94 11.59
C ASP A 193 -19.89 9.75 10.33
N SER A 194 -18.73 9.51 9.69
CA SER A 194 -18.35 10.19 8.45
C SER A 194 -19.33 9.84 7.32
N PRO A 195 -19.62 10.80 6.43
CA PRO A 195 -20.47 10.55 5.27
C PRO A 195 -19.77 9.62 4.27
N CYS A 196 -20.56 8.80 3.59
CA CYS A 196 -20.08 7.88 2.54
C CYS A 196 -21.11 7.80 1.42
N TYR A 197 -20.68 7.82 0.17
CA TYR A 197 -21.55 7.57 -0.98
C TYR A 197 -21.15 6.30 -1.72
N ILE A 198 -22.11 5.75 -2.46
CA ILE A 198 -21.96 4.57 -3.32
C ILE A 198 -22.75 4.76 -4.61
N GLU A 199 -22.37 3.98 -5.61
CA GLU A 199 -23.07 3.86 -6.88
C GLU A 199 -23.58 2.44 -7.00
N CYS A 200 -24.89 2.27 -6.83
CA CYS A 200 -25.52 0.96 -6.95
C CYS A 200 -26.05 0.79 -8.38
N THR A 201 -25.70 -0.32 -9.01
CA THR A 201 -25.98 -0.64 -10.42
C THR A 201 -27.14 -1.64 -10.58
N ASP A 202 -27.46 -2.40 -9.54
CA ASP A 202 -28.60 -3.33 -9.51
C ASP A 202 -29.62 -2.92 -8.44
N LYS A 203 -30.84 -2.59 -8.88
CA LYS A 203 -31.98 -2.24 -8.03
C LYS A 203 -32.24 -3.25 -6.92
N LYS A 204 -31.93 -4.53 -7.12
CA LYS A 204 -32.08 -5.59 -6.10
C LYS A 204 -31.18 -5.37 -4.89
N ASN A 205 -30.05 -4.69 -5.06
CA ASN A 205 -29.06 -4.43 -4.02
C ASN A 205 -29.35 -3.15 -3.22
N VAL A 206 -30.23 -2.25 -3.69
CA VAL A 206 -30.61 -1.03 -2.98
C VAL A 206 -31.10 -1.32 -1.56
N ALA A 207 -32.01 -2.29 -1.41
CA ALA A 207 -32.55 -2.68 -0.10
C ALA A 207 -31.49 -3.31 0.84
N PHE A 208 -30.37 -3.80 0.30
CA PHE A 208 -29.24 -4.27 1.10
C PHE A 208 -28.48 -3.08 1.71
N TYR A 209 -28.17 -2.04 0.93
CA TYR A 209 -27.46 -0.85 1.41
C TYR A 209 -28.31 0.01 2.36
N VAL A 210 -29.63 0.09 2.15
CA VAL A 210 -30.56 0.79 3.06
C VAL A 210 -30.47 0.28 4.50
N LYS A 211 -30.21 -1.01 4.71
CA LYS A 211 -30.03 -1.59 6.06
C LYS A 211 -28.83 -1.03 6.82
N TYR A 212 -27.87 -0.43 6.11
CA TYR A 212 -26.65 0.17 6.67
C TYR A 212 -26.72 1.70 6.74
N GLY A 213 -27.90 2.28 6.47
CA GLY A 213 -28.16 3.71 6.58
C GLY A 213 -27.88 4.50 5.29
N PHE A 214 -27.72 3.84 4.15
CA PHE A 214 -27.69 4.51 2.86
C PHE A 214 -29.10 4.82 2.37
N GLU A 215 -29.29 5.95 1.73
CA GLU A 215 -30.53 6.35 1.06
C GLU A 215 -30.26 6.71 -0.39
N VAL A 216 -31.20 6.41 -1.28
CA VAL A 216 -31.10 6.81 -2.69
C VAL A 216 -31.34 8.31 -2.75
N VAL A 217 -30.35 9.06 -3.24
CA VAL A 217 -30.43 10.52 -3.41
C VAL A 217 -30.70 10.90 -4.86
N GLU A 218 -30.29 10.07 -5.81
CA GLU A 218 -30.47 10.29 -7.24
C GLU A 218 -30.55 8.96 -7.99
N GLU A 219 -31.46 8.87 -8.95
CA GLU A 219 -31.53 7.78 -9.93
C GLU A 219 -31.24 8.39 -11.30
N LYS A 220 -30.21 7.89 -11.98
CA LYS A 220 -29.81 8.39 -13.29
C LYS A 220 -29.81 7.28 -14.32
N GLU A 221 -30.58 7.49 -15.38
CA GLU A 221 -30.64 6.58 -16.52
C GLU A 221 -29.48 6.88 -17.47
N LEU A 222 -28.70 5.86 -17.79
CA LEU A 222 -27.62 5.92 -18.77
C LEU A 222 -28.15 5.36 -20.10
N VAL A 223 -28.13 6.21 -21.12
CA VAL A 223 -28.63 5.92 -22.47
C VAL A 223 -27.56 6.31 -23.46
N ASP A 224 -27.30 5.43 -24.42
CA ASP A 224 -26.45 5.69 -25.58
C ASP A 224 -27.39 5.87 -26.77
N GLU A 225 -27.75 7.10 -27.14
CA GLU A 225 -28.77 7.37 -28.16
C GLU A 225 -28.36 6.88 -29.57
N GLU A 226 -27.07 6.67 -29.79
CA GLU A 226 -26.51 6.21 -31.06
C GLU A 226 -26.52 4.67 -31.19
N ASP A 227 -26.76 3.93 -30.11
CA ASP A 227 -26.80 2.47 -30.09
C ASP A 227 -28.13 1.97 -29.51
N ALA A 228 -28.76 0.98 -30.16
CA ALA A 228 -30.08 0.46 -29.80
C ALA A 228 -30.11 -0.39 -28.50
N MET A 229 -29.14 -0.20 -27.61
CA MET A 229 -29.04 -0.91 -26.35
C MET A 229 -30.05 -0.36 -25.32
N PRO A 230 -30.66 -1.25 -24.51
CA PRO A 230 -31.52 -0.80 -23.43
C PRO A 230 -30.73 0.02 -22.42
N SER A 231 -31.38 1.01 -21.84
CA SER A 231 -30.80 1.85 -20.79
C SER A 231 -30.43 1.02 -19.55
N THR A 232 -29.47 1.54 -18.78
CA THR A 232 -29.17 1.04 -17.43
C THR A 232 -29.34 2.17 -16.41
N THR A 233 -29.57 1.86 -15.15
CA THR A 233 -29.81 2.87 -14.10
C THR A 233 -28.73 2.83 -13.04
N LEU A 234 -28.15 3.99 -12.74
CA LEU A 234 -27.31 4.19 -11.56
C LEU A 234 -28.15 4.76 -10.42
N PHE A 235 -28.09 4.10 -9.26
CA PHE A 235 -28.69 4.55 -8.02
C PHE A 235 -27.57 5.14 -7.16
N TYR A 236 -27.48 6.46 -7.13
CA TYR A 236 -26.55 7.16 -6.24
C TYR A 236 -27.12 7.13 -4.84
N MET A 237 -26.38 6.55 -3.90
CA MET A 237 -26.82 6.43 -2.52
C MET A 237 -25.83 7.07 -1.56
N VAL A 238 -26.34 7.74 -0.53
CA VAL A 238 -25.53 8.43 0.48
C VAL A 238 -25.91 7.94 1.85
N ARG A 239 -24.91 7.76 2.71
CA ARG A 239 -25.07 7.54 4.13
C ARG A 239 -24.53 8.75 4.86
N ASP A 240 -25.42 9.52 5.47
CA ASP A 240 -25.08 10.64 6.33
C ASP A 240 -25.73 10.47 7.70
N LYS A 241 -24.92 10.46 8.76
CA LYS A 241 -25.41 10.39 10.15
C LYS A 241 -25.40 11.75 10.85
N SER A 242 -24.77 12.76 10.26
CA SER A 242 -24.65 14.10 10.83
C SER A 242 -26.01 14.83 10.88
N GLU A 243 -26.88 14.60 9.88
CA GLU A 243 -28.25 15.13 9.87
C GLU A 243 -29.14 14.53 11.01
N SER A 244 -28.77 13.37 11.57
CA SER A 244 -29.50 12.76 12.69
C SER A 244 -29.16 13.40 14.05
N LEU A 245 -27.95 13.93 14.22
CA LEU A 245 -27.46 14.45 15.51
C LEU A 245 -27.91 15.89 15.80
N THR A 246 -28.00 16.76 14.79
CA THR A 246 -28.46 18.16 14.95
C THR A 246 -29.94 18.24 15.33
N CYS A 247 -30.80 17.38 14.78
CA CYS A 247 -32.21 17.29 15.16
C CYS A 247 -32.39 16.81 16.61
N VAL A 248 -31.63 15.79 17.02
CA VAL A 248 -31.75 15.17 18.36
C VAL A 248 -31.18 16.07 19.46
N GLN A 249 -30.07 16.77 19.21
CA GLN A 249 -29.50 17.73 20.17
C GLN A 249 -30.33 19.01 20.31
N ALA A 250 -31.12 19.39 19.30
CA ALA A 250 -32.02 20.54 19.35
C ALA A 250 -33.39 20.25 19.99
N GLY A 251 -33.66 19.01 20.44
CA GLY A 251 -34.94 18.63 21.02
C GLY A 251 -36.13 18.75 20.05
N MET A 252 -35.86 18.80 18.75
CA MET A 252 -36.89 18.92 17.71
C MET A 252 -37.22 17.54 17.14
N THR A 253 -38.51 17.21 17.10
CA THR A 253 -39.00 16.07 16.31
C THR A 253 -38.81 16.39 14.84
N CYS A 254 -37.73 15.90 14.25
CA CYS A 254 -37.58 15.94 12.79
C CYS A 254 -38.60 14.95 12.20
N GLU A 255 -39.64 15.47 11.57
CA GLU A 255 -40.33 14.74 10.51
C GLU A 255 -39.27 14.54 9.42
N GLY A 256 -38.55 13.41 9.49
CA GLY A 256 -37.55 13.05 8.49
C GLY A 256 -38.16 13.29 7.12
N TYR A 257 -37.44 14.01 6.25
CA TYR A 257 -37.92 14.44 4.94
C TYR A 257 -38.41 13.24 4.13
N LYS A 258 -39.69 12.91 4.31
CA LYS A 258 -40.45 12.05 3.42
C LYS A 258 -40.89 12.91 2.25
N THR A 259 -39.96 13.65 1.64
CA THR A 259 -40.18 14.29 0.36
C THR A 259 -40.04 13.19 -0.68
N ARG A 260 -41.09 12.36 -0.82
CA ARG A 260 -41.28 11.61 -2.05
C ARG A 260 -41.53 12.67 -3.12
N LEU A 261 -40.52 12.96 -3.95
CA LEU A 261 -40.72 13.76 -5.15
C LEU A 261 -41.77 13.03 -5.98
N THR A 262 -43.00 13.51 -5.87
CA THR A 262 -44.10 13.15 -6.74
C THR A 262 -44.46 14.44 -7.44
N TRP A 263 -44.26 14.47 -8.75
CA TRP A 263 -44.76 15.53 -9.60
C TRP A 263 -46.28 15.54 -9.47
N GLY A 264 -46.81 16.51 -8.74
CA GLY A 264 -48.25 16.66 -8.56
C GLY A 264 -48.88 17.35 -9.76
N SER A 265 -49.83 16.68 -10.39
CA SER A 265 -51.04 17.38 -10.86
C SER A 265 -52.05 17.35 -9.70
N SER A 266 -52.76 18.46 -9.51
CA SER A 266 -53.53 18.86 -8.34
C SER A 266 -54.73 17.95 -8.00
N ASP A 267 -55.01 17.75 -6.69
CA ASP A 267 -56.27 18.14 -6.02
C ASP A 267 -56.53 17.46 -4.64
N THR A 268 -56.87 18.30 -3.65
CA THR A 268 -57.77 18.09 -2.49
C THR A 268 -57.48 17.11 -1.31
N ALA A 269 -57.27 17.73 -0.12
CA ALA A 269 -57.97 17.57 1.18
C ALA A 269 -57.95 16.26 2.04
N SER A 270 -57.42 16.44 3.27
CA SER A 270 -57.99 16.08 4.60
C SER A 270 -57.54 14.84 5.42
N SER A 271 -57.17 15.15 6.68
CA SER A 271 -57.45 14.50 7.98
C SER A 271 -56.77 13.19 8.47
N ALA A 272 -55.94 13.37 9.53
CA ALA A 272 -56.04 12.86 10.92
C ALA A 272 -55.96 11.34 11.28
N GLY A 273 -54.95 11.00 12.11
CA GLY A 273 -55.19 10.55 13.50
C GLY A 273 -54.89 9.09 13.91
N ALA A 274 -54.26 8.96 15.11
CA ALA A 274 -54.09 7.78 15.99
C ALA A 274 -52.92 6.81 15.69
N GLY A 275 -52.12 6.30 16.64
CA GLY A 275 -52.09 6.34 18.11
C GLY A 275 -51.09 5.28 18.61
N ILE A 276 -50.31 5.59 19.65
CA ILE A 276 -49.21 4.80 20.25
C ILE A 276 -49.73 3.69 21.18
N VAL A 277 -49.08 2.51 21.24
CA VAL A 277 -48.81 1.76 22.51
C VAL A 277 -47.55 0.88 22.39
N LEU A 278 -46.59 1.05 23.31
CA LEU A 278 -45.50 0.11 23.64
C LEU A 278 -45.58 -0.26 25.12
N ASN A 279 -45.17 -1.49 25.49
CA ASN A 279 -44.44 -1.90 26.72
C ASN A 279 -44.49 -3.45 26.92
N PRO A 280 -43.69 -4.09 27.81
CA PRO A 280 -42.23 -4.29 27.73
C PRO A 280 -41.78 -5.74 28.11
N VAL A 281 -40.46 -5.93 28.15
CA VAL A 281 -39.58 -7.10 28.37
C VAL A 281 -39.80 -7.94 29.66
N ARG A 282 -39.54 -9.27 29.61
CA ARG A 282 -38.65 -10.03 30.55
C ARG A 282 -38.32 -11.50 30.14
N PRO A 283 -37.16 -12.07 30.59
CA PRO A 283 -36.56 -13.36 30.18
C PRO A 283 -36.80 -14.46 31.28
N PRO A 284 -36.00 -15.55 31.47
CA PRO A 284 -35.09 -16.36 30.63
C PRO A 284 -35.42 -17.89 30.70
N ARG A 285 -34.71 -18.78 29.97
CA ARG A 285 -34.24 -20.09 30.52
C ARG A 285 -33.30 -20.89 29.60
N GLN A 286 -32.15 -21.26 30.16
CA GLN A 286 -31.24 -22.31 29.70
C GLN A 286 -31.86 -23.71 29.84
N LYS A 287 -31.47 -24.66 28.97
CA LYS A 287 -31.19 -26.05 29.35
C LYS A 287 -30.09 -26.65 28.48
N ASN A 288 -29.25 -27.42 29.15
CA ASN A 288 -28.00 -28.04 28.72
C ASN A 288 -28.18 -29.49 28.24
N LYS A 289 -27.19 -29.95 27.45
CA LYS A 289 -26.65 -31.32 27.29
C LYS A 289 -27.50 -32.40 26.58
N SER A 290 -26.92 -33.00 25.53
CA SER A 290 -26.22 -34.30 25.68
C SER A 290 -25.46 -34.72 24.41
N LEU A 291 -24.25 -35.23 24.64
CA LEU A 291 -23.37 -35.93 23.71
C LEU A 291 -23.97 -37.22 23.15
N ARG A 292 -23.56 -37.59 21.93
CA ARG A 292 -23.35 -39.00 21.56
C ARG A 292 -22.32 -39.14 20.44
N ASP A 293 -21.20 -39.75 20.79
CA ASP A 293 -20.18 -40.33 19.92
C ASP A 293 -20.77 -41.37 18.96
N ARG A 294 -20.19 -41.48 17.75
CA ARG A 294 -19.86 -42.76 17.12
C ARG A 294 -18.64 -42.61 16.19
N ARG A 295 -17.56 -43.31 16.57
CA ARG A 295 -16.40 -43.69 15.75
C ARG A 295 -16.79 -44.71 14.66
N ALA A 296 -16.18 -44.60 13.49
CA ALA A 296 -15.64 -45.74 12.74
C ALA A 296 -14.52 -45.24 11.79
N SER A 297 -13.37 -45.91 11.87
CA SER A 297 -12.13 -45.67 11.10
C SER A 297 -12.04 -46.66 9.90
N PRO A 298 -10.90 -46.80 9.20
CA PRO A 298 -10.63 -46.24 7.89
C PRO A 298 -10.48 -47.33 6.79
N ALA A 299 -10.39 -46.91 5.52
CA ALA A 299 -9.87 -47.76 4.45
C ALA A 299 -8.80 -46.97 3.68
N VAL A 300 -7.60 -47.53 3.68
CA VAL A 300 -6.43 -47.12 2.90
C VAL A 300 -6.44 -47.98 1.64
N GLU A 301 -6.40 -47.36 0.47
CA GLU A 301 -5.91 -47.99 -0.76
C GLU A 301 -4.98 -47.01 -1.47
N SER A 302 -3.85 -47.56 -1.91
CA SER A 302 -2.71 -46.86 -2.51
C SER A 302 -2.51 -47.31 -3.96
N VAL A 303 -1.91 -46.39 -4.73
CA VAL A 303 -1.10 -46.57 -5.95
C VAL A 303 -1.79 -46.30 -7.29
N GLY A 304 -1.18 -45.35 -8.03
CA GLY A 304 -1.18 -45.33 -9.50
C GLY A 304 -1.02 -43.92 -10.11
N ASP A 305 0.22 -43.46 -10.30
CA ASP A 305 0.56 -42.31 -11.15
C ASP A 305 0.28 -42.63 -12.64
N PRO A 306 -0.28 -41.68 -13.41
CA PRO A 306 -0.06 -41.64 -14.85
C PRO A 306 0.51 -40.28 -15.30
N LEU A 307 1.68 -40.36 -15.93
CA LEU A 307 2.26 -39.37 -16.83
C LEU A 307 1.21 -38.82 -17.81
N VAL A 308 1.01 -37.50 -17.82
CA VAL A 308 0.22 -36.78 -18.84
C VAL A 308 1.18 -35.98 -19.71
N ASN A 309 1.15 -36.28 -21.02
CA ASN A 309 1.86 -35.56 -22.07
C ASN A 309 1.46 -34.08 -22.11
N LEU A 310 2.44 -33.18 -22.17
CA LEU A 310 2.27 -31.74 -22.37
C LEU A 310 1.89 -31.44 -23.84
N PRO A 311 1.08 -30.40 -24.12
CA PRO A 311 0.73 -29.98 -25.48
C PRO A 311 1.92 -29.30 -26.22
N ASP A 312 1.86 -29.30 -27.55
CA ASP A 312 2.81 -28.64 -28.46
C ASP A 312 2.60 -27.10 -28.42
N PHE A 313 3.63 -26.37 -27.96
CA PHE A 313 3.62 -24.93 -27.68
C PHE A 313 4.29 -24.08 -28.78
N SER A 314 4.38 -24.58 -30.00
CA SER A 314 5.04 -23.89 -31.13
C SER A 314 4.27 -22.69 -31.70
N SER A 315 3.10 -22.33 -31.15
CA SER A 315 2.30 -21.19 -31.61
C SER A 315 1.81 -20.31 -30.45
N ILE A 316 2.67 -19.42 -29.96
CA ILE A 316 2.32 -18.44 -28.92
C ILE A 316 2.82 -17.06 -29.35
N GLN A 317 1.96 -16.06 -29.32
CA GLN A 317 2.22 -14.71 -29.87
C GLN A 317 1.77 -13.54 -28.97
N SER A 318 1.52 -13.72 -27.65
CA SER A 318 0.99 -12.61 -26.81
C SER A 318 1.64 -12.43 -25.43
N PRO A 319 1.66 -11.19 -24.88
CA PRO A 319 2.14 -10.84 -23.53
C PRO A 319 1.45 -11.57 -22.36
N ASP A 320 0.29 -12.19 -22.60
CA ASP A 320 -0.51 -12.86 -21.57
C ASP A 320 0.14 -14.13 -21.00
N GLU A 321 1.12 -14.67 -21.71
CA GLU A 321 1.89 -15.81 -21.22
C GLU A 321 3.10 -15.44 -20.35
N LEU A 322 3.53 -14.18 -20.37
CA LEU A 322 4.60 -13.70 -19.49
C LEU A 322 4.12 -13.59 -18.05
N ASP A 323 2.87 -13.16 -17.88
CA ASP A 323 2.17 -13.26 -16.62
C ASP A 323 2.04 -14.74 -16.22
N LEU A 324 1.55 -15.65 -17.07
CA LEU A 324 1.55 -17.10 -16.71
C LEU A 324 2.91 -17.65 -16.24
N LEU A 325 4.04 -17.15 -16.75
CA LEU A 325 5.38 -17.57 -16.32
C LEU A 325 5.84 -16.92 -15.00
N CYS A 326 5.64 -15.62 -14.79
CA CYS A 326 5.90 -14.97 -13.49
C CYS A 326 4.98 -15.51 -12.39
N LEU A 327 3.76 -15.91 -12.76
CA LEU A 327 2.70 -16.36 -11.87
C LEU A 327 2.77 -17.88 -11.59
N GLN A 328 3.33 -18.68 -12.52
CA GLN A 328 3.76 -20.05 -12.21
C GLN A 328 4.95 -20.05 -11.25
N PHE A 329 5.87 -19.09 -11.37
CA PHE A 329 7.01 -18.94 -10.44
C PHE A 329 6.60 -18.58 -9.01
N GLU A 330 5.58 -17.74 -8.82
CA GLU A 330 5.02 -17.46 -7.49
C GLU A 330 4.21 -18.63 -6.91
N SER A 331 3.82 -19.60 -7.74
CA SER A 331 3.05 -20.78 -7.32
C SER A 331 3.91 -21.95 -6.81
N PHE A 332 5.22 -21.94 -7.08
CA PHE A 332 6.15 -22.97 -6.58
C PHE A 332 6.80 -22.50 -5.28
N SER A 333 6.12 -22.77 -4.16
CA SER A 333 6.79 -22.91 -2.86
C SER A 333 7.73 -24.14 -2.82
N GLU A 334 7.86 -24.89 -3.93
CA GLU A 334 8.76 -26.02 -4.07
C GLU A 334 9.33 -26.07 -5.51
N GLY A 335 10.52 -25.47 -5.71
CA GLY A 335 11.35 -25.72 -6.90
C GLY A 335 11.55 -24.53 -7.84
N LEU A 336 12.80 -24.39 -8.29
CA LEU A 336 13.23 -23.47 -9.35
C LEU A 336 12.51 -23.76 -10.68
N PRO A 337 12.38 -22.77 -11.58
CA PRO A 337 11.80 -22.91 -12.91
C PRO A 337 12.57 -23.84 -13.86
N ASP A 338 11.85 -24.41 -14.83
CA ASP A 338 12.40 -25.21 -15.91
C ASP A 338 13.26 -24.37 -16.91
N GLU A 339 14.29 -24.99 -17.48
CA GLU A 339 15.36 -24.35 -18.27
C GLU A 339 14.83 -23.66 -19.54
N GLU A 340 13.72 -24.17 -20.08
CA GLU A 340 13.07 -23.68 -21.30
C GLU A 340 12.24 -22.38 -21.07
N VAL A 341 11.71 -22.19 -19.86
CA VAL A 341 10.97 -20.99 -19.44
C VAL A 341 11.93 -19.81 -19.26
N SER A 342 13.09 -20.05 -18.66
CA SER A 342 14.19 -19.09 -18.59
C SER A 342 14.64 -18.65 -19.99
N GLN A 343 14.70 -19.58 -20.95
CA GLN A 343 15.11 -19.29 -22.32
C GLN A 343 14.12 -18.39 -23.08
N LYS A 344 12.80 -18.56 -22.87
CA LYS A 344 11.76 -17.72 -23.49
C LYS A 344 11.65 -16.34 -22.82
N LEU A 345 11.79 -16.27 -21.49
CA LEU A 345 11.86 -15.00 -20.76
C LEU A 345 13.02 -14.13 -21.26
N MET A 346 14.15 -14.72 -21.66
CA MET A 346 15.34 -14.01 -22.15
C MET A 346 15.09 -13.10 -23.37
N ASN A 347 14.04 -13.29 -24.17
CA ASN A 347 13.85 -12.57 -25.45
C ASN A 347 13.01 -11.27 -25.40
N THR A 348 12.22 -10.99 -24.35
CA THR A 348 11.20 -9.90 -24.37
C THR A 348 11.54 -8.62 -23.57
N TYR A 349 12.41 -8.69 -22.55
CA TYR A 349 12.86 -7.52 -21.77
C TYR A 349 14.39 -7.42 -21.71
N SER A 350 14.94 -6.28 -21.25
CA SER A 350 16.35 -6.24 -20.86
C SER A 350 16.62 -7.38 -19.88
N ILE A 351 17.61 -8.19 -20.20
CA ILE A 351 18.07 -9.30 -19.37
C ILE A 351 18.45 -8.81 -17.97
N CYS A 352 18.88 -7.54 -17.85
CA CYS A 352 19.24 -6.92 -16.59
C CYS A 352 18.06 -6.82 -15.61
N LEU A 353 16.94 -6.22 -16.05
CA LEU A 353 15.79 -5.99 -15.17
C LEU A 353 15.21 -7.30 -14.65
N LYS A 354 15.16 -8.35 -15.49
CA LYS A 354 14.66 -9.68 -15.09
C LYS A 354 15.47 -10.24 -13.92
N HIS A 355 16.80 -10.21 -14.04
CA HIS A 355 17.67 -10.70 -12.99
C HIS A 355 17.56 -9.85 -11.72
N ALA A 356 17.36 -8.52 -11.84
CA ALA A 356 17.13 -7.65 -10.69
C ALA A 356 15.81 -7.99 -9.97
N CYS A 357 14.73 -8.25 -10.72
CA CYS A 357 13.46 -8.70 -10.15
C CYS A 357 13.58 -10.07 -9.47
N LEU A 358 14.28 -11.04 -10.10
CA LEU A 358 14.52 -12.36 -9.51
C LEU A 358 15.37 -12.27 -8.24
N ALA A 359 16.41 -11.43 -8.23
CA ALA A 359 17.21 -11.18 -7.04
C ALA A 359 16.38 -10.57 -5.92
N TYR A 360 15.51 -9.60 -6.26
CA TYR A 360 14.61 -8.99 -5.29
C TYR A 360 13.63 -10.01 -4.71
N GLN A 361 12.96 -10.80 -5.55
CA GLN A 361 12.01 -11.82 -5.10
C GLN A 361 12.70 -12.86 -4.21
N ALA A 362 13.86 -13.37 -4.63
CA ALA A 362 14.66 -14.29 -3.82
C ALA A 362 15.00 -13.67 -2.46
N SER A 363 15.32 -12.38 -2.39
CA SER A 363 15.67 -11.70 -1.13
C SER A 363 14.51 -11.59 -0.13
N LEU A 364 13.26 -11.71 -0.60
CA LEU A 364 12.07 -11.59 0.25
C LEU A 364 11.59 -12.93 0.82
N ASP A 365 11.92 -14.05 0.18
CA ASP A 365 11.46 -15.37 0.57
C ASP A 365 12.54 -16.17 1.32
N VAL A 366 12.18 -16.73 2.47
CA VAL A 366 13.11 -17.47 3.33
C VAL A 366 13.65 -18.72 2.61
N GLY A 367 12.81 -19.39 1.81
CA GLY A 367 13.20 -20.59 1.08
C GLY A 367 14.19 -20.34 -0.04
N THR A 368 14.08 -19.20 -0.73
CA THR A 368 14.87 -18.87 -1.92
C THR A 368 15.94 -17.79 -1.69
N SER A 369 16.04 -17.24 -0.48
CA SER A 369 17.06 -16.22 -0.10
C SER A 369 18.50 -16.58 -0.48
N HIS A 370 18.86 -17.86 -0.43
CA HIS A 370 20.17 -18.37 -0.83
C HIS A 370 20.50 -18.19 -2.33
N LEU A 371 19.50 -17.94 -3.17
CA LEU A 371 19.63 -17.69 -4.61
C LEU A 371 19.82 -16.21 -4.94
N THR A 372 19.54 -15.31 -4.00
CA THR A 372 19.74 -13.86 -4.15
C THR A 372 21.12 -13.50 -4.72
N PRO A 373 22.25 -14.05 -4.21
CA PRO A 373 23.57 -13.70 -4.72
C PRO A 373 23.76 -14.05 -6.20
N LEU A 374 23.20 -15.19 -6.65
CA LEU A 374 23.30 -15.68 -8.03
C LEU A 374 22.61 -14.71 -8.98
N TYR A 375 21.35 -14.38 -8.70
CA TYR A 375 20.59 -13.45 -9.54
C TYR A 375 21.15 -12.04 -9.47
N MET A 376 21.62 -11.61 -8.30
CA MET A 376 22.24 -10.30 -8.13
C MET A 376 23.50 -10.14 -8.96
N GLN A 377 24.37 -11.15 -9.01
CA GLN A 377 25.59 -11.13 -9.84
C GLN A 377 25.24 -10.98 -11.32
N SER A 378 24.27 -11.76 -11.81
CA SER A 378 23.79 -11.66 -13.19
C SER A 378 23.16 -10.30 -13.49
N ALA A 379 22.37 -9.76 -12.56
CA ALA A 379 21.75 -8.45 -12.72
C ALA A 379 22.79 -7.33 -12.79
N LEU A 380 23.77 -7.33 -11.88
CA LEU A 380 24.85 -6.34 -11.85
C LEU A 380 25.72 -6.39 -13.11
N SER A 381 26.09 -7.58 -13.59
CA SER A 381 26.88 -7.74 -14.81
C SER A 381 26.16 -7.15 -16.02
N ASN A 382 24.87 -7.47 -16.17
CA ASN A 382 24.06 -6.92 -17.25
C ASN A 382 23.80 -5.42 -17.09
N TYR A 383 23.66 -4.92 -15.86
CA TYR A 383 23.47 -3.50 -15.60
C TYR A 383 24.70 -2.69 -16.02
N LEU A 384 25.91 -3.17 -15.71
CA LEU A 384 27.14 -2.51 -16.14
C LEU A 384 27.24 -2.49 -17.68
N ASN A 385 26.86 -3.56 -18.36
CA ASN A 385 26.80 -3.59 -19.82
C ASN A 385 25.75 -2.60 -20.38
N ASP A 386 24.59 -2.48 -19.72
CA ASP A 386 23.55 -1.52 -20.10
C ASP A 386 24.04 -0.07 -19.90
N LEU A 387 24.84 0.21 -18.86
CA LEU A 387 25.45 1.53 -18.64
C LEU A 387 26.48 1.92 -19.71
N ASP A 388 27.17 0.94 -20.29
CA ASP A 388 28.13 1.17 -21.39
C ASP A 388 27.44 1.33 -22.76
N ASN A 389 26.13 1.06 -22.85
CA ASN A 389 25.37 1.12 -24.08
C ASN A 389 24.52 2.41 -24.20
N PRO A 390 24.85 3.33 -25.13
CA PRO A 390 24.10 4.58 -25.29
C PRO A 390 22.60 4.41 -25.56
N SER A 391 22.18 3.33 -26.24
CA SER A 391 20.75 3.12 -26.51
C SER A 391 19.97 2.70 -25.27
N MET A 392 20.64 2.07 -24.30
CA MET A 392 20.06 1.65 -23.03
C MET A 392 20.04 2.80 -22.02
N LEU A 393 21.03 3.69 -22.05
CA LEU A 393 21.06 4.90 -21.21
C LEU A 393 19.85 5.81 -21.43
N CYS A 394 19.24 5.80 -22.62
CA CYS A 394 18.06 6.60 -22.93
C CYS A 394 16.74 6.03 -22.35
N GLN A 395 16.75 4.81 -21.78
CA GLN A 395 15.53 4.11 -21.37
C GLN A 395 15.24 4.26 -19.87
N ASP A 396 13.97 4.46 -19.51
CA ASP A 396 13.52 4.46 -18.12
C ASP A 396 13.76 3.12 -17.41
N VAL A 397 13.72 2.02 -18.17
CA VAL A 397 13.97 0.67 -17.65
C VAL A 397 15.34 0.56 -16.99
N THR A 398 16.37 1.21 -17.55
CA THR A 398 17.74 1.20 -17.03
C THR A 398 17.79 1.93 -15.69
N LEU A 399 17.16 3.11 -15.61
CA LEU A 399 17.09 3.90 -14.39
C LEU A 399 16.31 3.17 -13.28
N ALA A 400 15.15 2.58 -13.61
CA ALA A 400 14.36 1.78 -12.68
C ALA A 400 15.11 0.53 -12.20
N THR A 401 15.85 -0.13 -13.09
CA THR A 401 16.66 -1.31 -12.75
C THR A 401 17.76 -0.96 -11.75
N GLY A 402 18.45 0.18 -11.94
CA GLY A 402 19.45 0.63 -10.97
C GLY A 402 18.87 0.91 -9.58
N VAL A 403 17.70 1.55 -9.49
CA VAL A 403 17.02 1.80 -8.21
C VAL A 403 16.60 0.48 -7.54
N LEU A 404 16.10 -0.48 -8.32
CA LEU A 404 15.77 -1.80 -7.82
C LEU A 404 17.02 -2.53 -7.30
N LEU A 405 18.15 -2.48 -8.02
CA LEU A 405 19.42 -3.05 -7.58
C LEU A 405 19.90 -2.44 -6.26
N CYS A 406 19.82 -1.12 -6.09
CA CYS A 406 20.10 -0.49 -4.79
C CYS A 406 19.22 -1.10 -3.68
N SER A 407 17.92 -1.27 -3.96
CA SER A 407 16.96 -1.82 -3.00
C SER A 407 17.27 -3.28 -2.64
N VAL A 408 17.61 -4.13 -3.61
CA VAL A 408 18.00 -5.52 -3.36
C VAL A 408 19.28 -5.58 -2.52
N SER A 409 20.28 -4.77 -2.86
CA SER A 409 21.54 -4.72 -2.12
C SER A 409 21.32 -4.28 -0.67
N ILE A 410 20.53 -3.23 -0.44
CA ILE A 410 20.20 -2.73 0.90
C ILE A 410 19.56 -3.84 1.75
N ASN A 411 18.61 -4.58 1.18
CA ASN A 411 17.94 -5.69 1.87
C ASN A 411 18.85 -6.86 2.19
N SER A 412 19.81 -7.11 1.30
CA SER A 412 20.73 -8.24 1.42
C SER A 412 22.02 -7.87 2.15
N LEU A 413 22.10 -6.67 2.73
CA LEU A 413 23.28 -6.13 3.41
C LEU A 413 24.54 -6.11 2.53
N TYR A 414 24.36 -5.87 1.24
CA TYR A 414 25.46 -5.67 0.31
C TYR A 414 25.84 -4.20 0.19
N ILE A 415 27.11 -3.97 -0.16
CA ILE A 415 27.60 -2.67 -0.61
C ILE A 415 26.78 -2.24 -1.83
N TRP A 416 26.21 -1.04 -1.79
CA TRP A 416 25.22 -0.58 -2.77
C TRP A 416 25.47 0.84 -3.25
N SER A 417 26.11 1.69 -2.44
CA SER A 417 26.36 3.09 -2.77
C SER A 417 27.17 3.33 -4.06
N PRO A 418 28.01 2.40 -4.58
CA PRO A 418 28.61 2.55 -5.91
C PRO A 418 27.60 2.58 -7.06
N LEU A 419 26.43 1.94 -6.91
CA LEU A 419 25.38 1.91 -7.94
C LEU A 419 24.80 3.30 -8.22
N LEU A 420 24.85 4.21 -7.23
CA LEU A 420 24.41 5.60 -7.38
C LEU A 420 25.20 6.35 -8.45
N LYS A 421 26.48 6.02 -8.67
CA LYS A 421 27.25 6.63 -9.76
C LYS A 421 26.71 6.24 -11.13
N GLY A 422 26.31 4.99 -11.31
CA GLY A 422 25.69 4.51 -12.55
C GLY A 422 24.34 5.19 -12.78
N LEU A 423 23.49 5.26 -11.75
CA LEU A 423 22.20 5.96 -11.79
C LEU A 423 22.36 7.45 -12.13
N HIS A 424 23.32 8.13 -11.49
CA HIS A 424 23.64 9.51 -11.79
C HIS A 424 24.14 9.69 -13.23
N GLY A 425 24.96 8.76 -13.73
CA GLY A 425 25.39 8.74 -15.14
C GLY A 425 24.22 8.64 -16.11
N VAL A 426 23.23 7.78 -15.83
CA VAL A 426 21.97 7.68 -16.62
C VAL A 426 21.20 9.00 -16.59
N LEU A 427 21.04 9.60 -15.41
CA LEU A 427 20.34 10.88 -15.24
C LEU A 427 21.04 12.03 -16.01
N GLN A 428 22.37 12.05 -16.00
CA GLN A 428 23.18 13.02 -16.74
C GLN A 428 23.07 12.80 -18.25
N ALA A 429 23.21 11.57 -18.72
CA ALA A 429 23.15 11.23 -20.15
C ALA A 429 21.78 11.57 -20.78
N ARG A 430 20.72 11.55 -19.97
CA ARG A 430 19.35 11.89 -20.37
C ARG A 430 18.97 13.36 -20.12
N GLU A 431 19.90 14.17 -19.61
CA GLU A 431 19.68 15.58 -19.26
C GLU A 431 18.53 15.83 -18.24
N LEU A 432 18.16 14.81 -17.45
CA LEU A 432 16.99 14.83 -16.55
C LEU A 432 17.21 15.60 -15.25
N LEU A 433 18.46 15.91 -14.90
CA LEU A 433 18.80 16.59 -13.65
C LEU A 433 18.31 18.05 -13.62
N ASN A 434 18.32 18.72 -14.77
CA ASN A 434 17.96 20.13 -14.90
C ASN A 434 16.65 20.37 -15.67
N ASP A 435 15.98 19.31 -16.12
CA ASP A 435 14.77 19.42 -16.94
C ASP A 435 13.52 19.70 -16.07
N PRO A 436 12.91 20.90 -16.15
CA PRO A 436 11.70 21.23 -15.40
C PRO A 436 10.42 20.57 -15.96
N GLN A 437 10.47 19.99 -17.18
CA GLN A 437 9.34 19.33 -17.86
C GLN A 437 9.55 17.83 -18.05
N ARG A 438 10.31 17.23 -17.15
CA ARG A 438 10.58 15.79 -17.16
C ARG A 438 9.31 14.94 -16.98
N PRO A 439 9.26 13.74 -17.59
CA PRO A 439 8.14 12.82 -17.42
C PRO A 439 7.89 12.46 -15.95
N PRO A 440 6.63 12.20 -15.52
CA PRO A 440 6.32 11.86 -14.12
C PRO A 440 7.13 10.70 -13.57
N LEU A 441 7.39 9.67 -14.39
CA LEU A 441 8.24 8.53 -14.04
C LEU A 441 9.68 8.96 -13.72
N ALA A 442 10.27 9.76 -14.61
CA ALA A 442 11.62 10.26 -14.44
C ALA A 442 11.75 11.21 -13.24
N ASP A 443 10.71 12.03 -12.99
CA ASP A 443 10.62 12.88 -11.80
C ASP A 443 10.68 12.05 -10.52
N HIS A 444 9.84 11.01 -10.45
CA HIS A 444 9.76 10.09 -9.34
C HIS A 444 11.06 9.28 -9.13
N LEU A 445 11.65 8.76 -10.20
CA LEU A 445 12.93 8.04 -10.13
C LEU A 445 14.07 8.95 -9.69
N LEU A 446 14.13 10.22 -10.12
CA LEU A 446 15.14 11.14 -9.59
C LEU A 446 14.98 11.29 -8.09
N GLU A 447 13.76 11.55 -7.60
CA GLU A 447 13.52 11.75 -6.16
C GLU A 447 13.94 10.52 -5.37
N ALA A 448 13.63 9.30 -5.85
CA ALA A 448 14.09 8.06 -5.23
C ALA A 448 15.63 7.94 -5.18
N VAL A 449 16.31 8.23 -6.30
CA VAL A 449 17.78 8.23 -6.35
C VAL A 449 18.36 9.29 -5.41
N ALA A 450 17.74 10.47 -5.35
CA ALA A 450 18.16 11.58 -4.51
C ALA A 450 18.05 11.24 -3.02
N LEU A 451 16.99 10.54 -2.59
CA LEU A 451 16.83 10.06 -1.21
C LEU A 451 17.93 9.06 -0.83
N LEU A 452 18.18 8.08 -1.70
CA LEU A 452 19.26 7.11 -1.51
C LEU A 452 20.64 7.80 -1.45
N ASP A 453 20.81 8.92 -2.14
CA ASP A 453 22.06 9.67 -2.12
C ASP A 453 22.30 10.49 -0.84
N ILE A 454 21.28 10.66 0.03
CA ILE A 454 21.44 11.33 1.32
C ILE A 454 22.38 10.49 2.21
N PRO A 455 23.55 11.03 2.61
CA PRO A 455 24.59 10.22 3.26
C PRO A 455 24.23 9.86 4.71
N PHE A 456 23.41 10.68 5.38
CA PHE A 456 23.15 10.58 6.82
C PHE A 456 22.23 9.42 7.23
N PHE A 457 21.65 8.71 6.27
CA PHE A 457 20.86 7.51 6.52
C PHE A 457 21.65 6.22 6.29
N THR A 458 22.92 6.29 5.90
CA THR A 458 23.73 5.11 5.56
C THR A 458 24.97 5.02 6.44
N LEU A 459 25.05 3.96 7.24
CA LEU A 459 26.24 3.62 8.01
C LEU A 459 27.29 2.97 7.13
N ASN A 460 28.56 3.30 7.41
CA ASN A 460 29.72 2.78 6.67
C ASN A 460 29.62 3.03 5.15
N ARG A 461 28.98 4.13 4.74
CA ARG A 461 28.88 4.50 3.33
C ARG A 461 30.28 4.64 2.72
N ILE A 462 30.59 3.89 1.65
CA ILE A 462 31.93 3.83 1.06
C ILE A 462 32.13 4.82 -0.10
N THR A 463 31.05 5.34 -0.67
CA THR A 463 31.11 6.38 -1.71
C THR A 463 30.70 7.75 -1.16
N PRO A 464 31.33 8.85 -1.61
CA PRO A 464 30.85 10.18 -1.29
C PRO A 464 29.43 10.38 -1.84
N SER A 465 28.66 11.24 -1.18
CA SER A 465 27.37 11.71 -1.71
C SER A 465 27.59 12.47 -3.02
N LEU A 466 26.67 12.33 -3.96
CA LEU A 466 26.63 13.08 -5.21
C LEU A 466 25.80 14.37 -5.07
N GLU A 467 25.29 14.65 -3.87
CA GLU A 467 24.47 15.81 -3.49
C GLU A 467 23.20 15.98 -4.35
N ILE A 468 22.67 14.89 -4.91
CA ILE A 468 21.55 14.94 -5.87
C ILE A 468 20.32 15.63 -5.25
N TRP A 469 20.01 15.32 -3.98
CA TRP A 469 18.90 15.95 -3.26
C TRP A 469 19.09 17.46 -3.14
N LYS A 470 20.25 17.90 -2.64
CA LYS A 470 20.58 19.31 -2.41
C LYS A 470 20.57 20.10 -3.73
N SER A 471 21.11 19.53 -4.80
CA SER A 471 21.27 20.22 -6.09
C SER A 471 20.00 20.26 -6.94
N TYR A 472 19.17 19.22 -6.92
CA TYR A 472 18.12 19.05 -7.94
C TYR A 472 16.69 18.93 -7.38
N VAL A 473 16.52 18.43 -6.14
CA VAL A 473 15.19 18.25 -5.53
C VAL A 473 14.83 19.43 -4.64
N GLN A 474 15.70 19.75 -3.68
CA GLN A 474 15.50 20.80 -2.67
C GLN A 474 15.13 22.18 -3.27
N PRO A 475 15.73 22.66 -4.39
CA PRO A 475 15.38 23.97 -4.96
C PRO A 475 13.94 24.09 -5.44
N ASN A 476 13.26 22.96 -5.71
CA ASN A 476 11.92 22.93 -6.30
C ASN A 476 10.85 22.43 -5.32
N LYS A 477 11.23 21.71 -4.26
CA LYS A 477 10.30 21.03 -3.36
C LYS A 477 10.52 21.49 -1.91
N HIS A 478 9.62 22.35 -1.41
CA HIS A 478 9.75 22.98 -0.08
C HIS A 478 8.66 22.61 0.92
N SER A 479 7.49 22.14 0.45
CA SER A 479 6.31 21.89 1.28
C SER A 479 5.56 20.66 0.77
N GLY A 480 4.75 20.07 1.64
CA GLY A 480 4.05 18.82 1.33
C GLY A 480 4.90 17.59 1.64
N ILE A 481 4.36 16.42 1.33
CA ILE A 481 4.92 15.12 1.71
C ILE A 481 5.65 14.52 0.51
N GLU A 482 6.92 14.14 0.70
CA GLU A 482 7.68 13.41 -0.30
C GLU A 482 7.15 11.97 -0.38
N GLN A 483 6.89 11.51 -1.60
CA GLN A 483 6.09 10.31 -1.84
C GLN A 483 6.80 9.00 -1.47
N VAL A 484 8.10 8.88 -1.72
CA VAL A 484 8.84 7.64 -1.45
C VAL A 484 9.02 7.44 0.06
N SER A 485 9.31 8.52 0.77
CA SER A 485 9.67 8.52 2.17
C SER A 485 8.48 8.69 3.12
N GLY A 486 7.44 9.39 2.67
CA GLY A 486 6.35 9.83 3.53
C GLY A 486 6.79 10.87 4.57
N ILE A 487 7.99 11.46 4.42
CA ILE A 487 8.50 12.56 5.25
C ILE A 487 8.20 13.88 4.53
N PRO A 488 7.88 14.97 5.25
CA PRO A 488 7.65 16.24 4.58
C PRO A 488 8.91 16.79 3.94
N TYR A 489 8.80 17.38 2.74
CA TYR A 489 9.95 17.97 2.04
C TYR A 489 10.67 19.00 2.91
N SER A 490 9.92 19.79 3.68
CA SER A 490 10.46 20.78 4.61
C SER A 490 11.37 20.16 5.69
N LEU A 491 11.07 18.93 6.14
CA LEU A 491 11.92 18.20 7.11
C LEU A 491 13.06 17.47 6.39
N MET A 492 12.78 16.81 5.27
CA MET A 492 13.79 16.06 4.52
C MET A 492 14.91 16.98 4.01
N ASN A 493 14.58 18.20 3.58
CA ASN A 493 15.57 19.21 3.19
C ASN A 493 16.52 19.57 4.35
N LEU A 494 16.04 19.57 5.59
CA LEU A 494 16.92 19.77 6.76
C LEU A 494 17.79 18.54 7.00
N LEU A 495 17.20 17.33 6.97
CA LEU A 495 17.93 16.07 7.17
C LEU A 495 18.97 15.78 6.08
N ALA A 496 18.78 16.32 4.87
CA ALA A 496 19.76 16.26 3.80
C ALA A 496 20.96 17.19 4.01
N ASN A 497 20.88 18.18 4.92
CA ASN A 497 21.90 19.20 5.20
C ASN A 497 22.42 19.14 6.65
N MET A 498 22.57 17.93 7.19
CA MET A 498 22.97 17.68 8.58
C MET A 498 24.39 18.13 8.93
N ASP A 499 25.20 18.42 7.92
CA ASP A 499 26.53 18.98 7.99
C ASP A 499 26.55 20.51 8.21
N SER A 500 25.40 21.20 8.11
CA SER A 500 25.30 22.63 8.35
C SER A 500 25.53 22.99 9.83
N THR A 501 26.23 24.10 10.08
CA THR A 501 26.48 24.61 11.45
C THR A 501 25.21 25.12 12.16
N THR A 502 24.15 25.43 11.41
CA THR A 502 22.87 25.93 11.95
C THR A 502 21.83 24.84 12.14
N ILE A 503 22.10 23.60 11.70
CA ILE A 503 21.08 22.57 11.54
C ILE A 503 20.29 22.27 12.82
N GLU A 504 20.96 22.23 13.98
CA GLU A 504 20.29 21.97 15.25
C GLU A 504 19.22 23.03 15.54
N ASN A 505 19.53 24.31 15.29
CA ASN A 505 18.56 25.38 15.45
C ASN A 505 17.43 25.29 14.41
N ASP A 506 17.75 24.95 13.17
CA ASP A 506 16.76 24.86 12.09
C ASP A 506 15.76 23.70 12.33
N LEU A 507 16.24 22.55 12.81
CA LEU A 507 15.40 21.42 13.24
C LEU A 507 14.58 21.74 14.50
N LEU A 508 15.09 22.56 15.42
CA LEU A 508 14.34 23.03 16.58
C LEU A 508 13.19 23.96 16.19
N GLN A 509 13.41 24.79 15.15
CA GLN A 509 12.45 25.77 14.64
C GLN A 509 11.53 25.22 13.55
N TRP A 510 11.74 23.97 13.10
CA TRP A 510 10.90 23.38 12.07
C TRP A 510 9.41 23.41 12.48
N PRO A 511 8.54 24.04 11.67
CA PRO A 511 7.17 24.37 12.07
C PRO A 511 6.23 23.16 12.12
N GLY A 512 6.64 22.02 11.55
CA GLY A 512 5.75 20.90 11.28
C GLY A 512 4.98 21.05 9.97
N GLU A 513 4.32 19.97 9.59
CA GLU A 513 3.42 19.89 8.44
C GLU A 513 2.13 19.18 8.88
N LEU A 514 1.03 19.37 8.15
CA LEU A 514 -0.23 18.71 8.48
C LEU A 514 -0.23 17.27 7.95
N GLY A 515 -0.22 16.30 8.88
CA GLY A 515 -0.39 14.88 8.56
C GLY A 515 -1.85 14.45 8.48
N ASP A 516 -2.09 13.35 7.78
CA ASP A 516 -3.40 12.71 7.69
C ASP A 516 -3.66 11.75 8.85
N GLU A 517 -2.58 11.19 9.42
CA GLU A 517 -2.62 10.25 10.53
C GLU A 517 -1.77 10.72 11.72
N PHE A 518 -2.22 10.43 12.95
CA PHE A 518 -1.42 10.69 14.16
C PHE A 518 -0.06 9.99 14.14
N ALA A 519 0.01 8.79 13.55
CA ALA A 519 1.26 8.04 13.44
C ALA A 519 2.30 8.77 12.57
N GLN A 520 1.88 9.44 11.49
CA GLN A 520 2.76 10.24 10.64
C GLN A 520 3.35 11.42 11.41
N ILE A 521 2.52 12.16 12.16
CA ILE A 521 2.98 13.30 12.96
C ILE A 521 4.03 12.85 13.99
N HIS A 522 3.76 11.75 14.69
CA HIS A 522 4.74 11.20 15.64
C HIS A 522 6.01 10.70 14.96
N LEU A 523 5.90 10.14 13.75
CA LEU A 523 7.08 9.73 12.98
C LEU A 523 7.94 10.94 12.60
N TRP A 524 7.34 11.99 12.05
CA TRP A 524 8.07 13.19 11.65
C TRP A 524 8.75 13.85 12.86
N GLU A 525 8.07 13.89 14.01
CA GLU A 525 8.70 14.32 15.26
C GLU A 525 9.85 13.41 15.69
N ALA A 526 9.72 12.08 15.54
CA ALA A 526 10.82 11.16 15.82
C ALA A 526 12.04 11.43 14.90
N PHE A 527 11.81 11.63 13.60
CA PHE A 527 12.86 11.98 12.64
C PHE A 527 13.54 13.31 12.95
N ARG A 528 12.75 14.34 13.26
CA ARG A 528 13.28 15.66 13.62
C ARG A 528 14.15 15.59 14.88
N LEU A 529 13.66 14.94 15.93
CA LEU A 529 14.40 14.79 17.18
C LEU A 529 15.65 13.92 17.01
N ALA A 530 15.57 12.86 16.21
CA ALA A 530 16.73 12.05 15.85
C ALA A 530 17.74 12.82 15.00
N GLY A 531 17.28 13.71 14.11
CA GLY A 531 18.13 14.65 13.38
C GLY A 531 18.91 15.56 14.33
N ILE A 532 18.27 16.13 15.35
CA ILE A 532 18.99 16.97 16.33
C ILE A 532 20.04 16.15 17.09
N LEU A 533 19.72 14.92 17.47
CA LEU A 533 20.68 14.02 18.12
C LEU A 533 21.84 13.65 17.19
N HIS A 534 21.54 13.34 15.92
CA HIS A 534 22.52 12.94 14.93
C HIS A 534 23.44 14.12 14.57
N SER A 535 22.95 15.36 14.49
CA SER A 535 23.80 16.52 14.23
C SER A 535 24.81 16.75 15.35
N ARG A 536 24.44 16.45 16.60
CA ARG A 536 25.38 16.48 17.74
C ARG A 536 26.44 15.39 17.67
N CYS A 537 26.11 14.21 17.14
CA CYS A 537 27.11 13.16 16.88
C CYS A 537 28.10 13.57 15.77
N LEU A 538 27.66 14.37 14.80
CA LEU A 538 28.49 14.82 13.67
C LEU A 538 29.34 16.07 14.00
N ALA A 539 28.93 16.86 14.99
CA ALA A 539 29.64 18.09 15.35
C ALA A 539 31.02 17.79 15.94
N ASP A 540 32.08 18.22 15.25
CA ASP A 540 33.42 18.31 15.83
C ASP A 540 33.38 19.25 17.04
N HIS A 541 33.91 18.82 18.19
CA HIS A 541 33.85 19.53 19.47
C HIS A 541 34.59 20.89 19.53
N CYS A 542 34.88 21.53 18.40
CA CYS A 542 35.40 22.89 18.34
C CYS A 542 34.25 23.92 18.42
N GLN A 543 33.46 23.90 19.50
CA GLN A 543 32.60 25.04 19.81
C GLN A 543 33.48 26.19 20.31
N ASP A 544 33.69 27.16 19.42
CA ASP A 544 34.18 28.48 19.78
C ASP A 544 33.13 29.11 20.72
N ARG A 545 33.46 29.17 22.02
CA ARG A 545 32.55 29.58 23.11
C ARG A 545 32.30 31.10 23.14
N THR A 546 31.89 31.70 22.01
CA THR A 546 31.66 33.14 21.91
C THR A 546 30.18 33.54 21.88
N THR A 547 29.25 32.60 21.70
CA THR A 547 27.80 32.85 21.79
C THR A 547 27.21 32.38 23.12
N PRO A 548 26.37 33.17 23.81
CA PRO A 548 25.72 32.76 25.05
C PRO A 548 24.83 31.53 24.80
N PRO A 549 24.76 30.57 25.73
CA PRO A 549 23.99 29.36 25.53
C PRO A 549 22.49 29.72 25.52
N ILE A 550 21.87 29.62 24.36
CA ILE A 550 20.42 29.40 24.29
C ILE A 550 20.15 28.11 25.08
N ALA A 551 19.12 28.10 25.92
CA ALA A 551 18.77 26.94 26.74
C ALA A 551 18.26 25.78 25.85
N ASN A 552 19.18 25.07 25.20
CA ASN A 552 18.88 23.96 24.32
C ASN A 552 18.55 22.71 25.15
N ALA A 553 17.61 21.90 24.67
CA ALA A 553 17.23 20.66 25.34
C ALA A 553 18.42 19.69 25.44
N THR A 554 18.58 19.02 26.57
CA THR A 554 19.66 18.05 26.78
C THR A 554 19.48 16.82 25.87
N THR A 555 20.59 16.14 25.56
CA THR A 555 20.59 14.88 24.78
C THR A 555 19.64 13.84 25.40
N GLU A 556 19.60 13.75 26.73
CA GLU A 556 18.67 12.88 27.48
C GLU A 556 17.20 13.21 27.21
N ILE A 557 16.81 14.49 27.28
CA ILE A 557 15.42 14.91 27.03
C ILE A 557 15.01 14.60 25.59
N LEU A 558 15.87 14.90 24.62
CA LEU A 558 15.60 14.65 23.20
C LEU A 558 15.45 13.14 22.92
N ARG A 559 16.37 12.32 23.46
CA ARG A 559 16.32 10.86 23.35
C ARG A 559 15.02 10.27 23.93
N MET A 560 14.61 10.73 25.12
CA MET A 560 13.34 10.29 25.71
C MET A 560 12.12 10.71 24.88
N LYS A 561 12.15 11.88 24.23
CA LYS A 561 11.09 12.28 23.30
C LYS A 561 11.05 11.41 22.05
N VAL A 562 12.20 10.96 21.52
CA VAL A 562 12.24 9.99 20.41
C VAL A 562 11.55 8.68 20.83
N PHE A 563 11.91 8.12 21.99
CA PHE A 563 11.26 6.91 22.49
C PHE A 563 9.76 7.10 22.74
N ALA A 564 9.33 8.26 23.25
CA ALA A 564 7.92 8.57 23.46
C ALA A 564 7.16 8.61 22.12
N SER A 565 7.73 9.23 21.08
CA SER A 565 7.14 9.25 19.73
C SER A 565 7.05 7.84 19.16
N ILE A 566 8.12 7.04 19.24
CA ILE A 566 8.13 5.64 18.80
C ILE A 566 7.06 4.81 19.55
N GLN A 567 6.93 5.01 20.86
CA GLN A 567 5.93 4.29 21.64
C GLN A 567 4.49 4.71 21.29
N ALA A 568 4.25 5.99 20.98
CA ALA A 568 2.96 6.45 20.48
C ALA A 568 2.62 5.81 19.13
N ILE A 569 3.59 5.77 18.22
CA ILE A 569 3.51 5.11 16.91
C ILE A 569 3.10 3.64 17.08
N ILE A 570 3.81 2.89 17.94
CA ILE A 570 3.51 1.49 18.25
C ILE A 570 2.12 1.35 18.90
N GLY A 571 1.79 2.23 19.84
CA GLY A 571 0.55 2.19 20.62
C GLY A 571 -0.73 2.50 19.84
N ILE A 572 -0.64 3.29 18.76
CA ILE A 572 -1.78 3.58 17.86
C ILE A 572 -2.26 2.29 17.17
N GLY A 573 -1.40 1.27 17.04
CA GLY A 573 -1.79 -0.01 16.43
C GLY A 573 -2.11 0.12 14.93
N THR A 574 -1.81 1.25 14.29
CA THR A 574 -1.80 1.41 12.82
C THR A 574 -0.85 0.40 12.16
N PHE A 575 0.13 -0.10 12.91
CA PHE A 575 1.09 -1.13 12.54
C PHE A 575 0.55 -2.56 12.64
N ASN A 576 -0.66 -2.77 13.19
CA ASN A 576 -1.33 -4.08 13.19
C ASN A 576 -1.59 -4.63 11.77
N PHE A 577 -1.20 -3.88 10.73
CA PHE A 577 -1.44 -4.24 9.34
C PHE A 577 -0.21 -4.38 8.44
N ARG A 578 1.01 -3.91 8.74
CA ARG A 578 2.20 -4.14 7.86
C ARG A 578 3.56 -4.03 8.59
N LEU A 579 4.42 -5.03 8.37
CA LEU A 579 5.84 -5.08 8.74
C LEU A 579 6.63 -3.86 8.25
N SER A 580 6.27 -3.37 7.08
CA SER A 580 7.03 -2.37 6.35
C SER A 580 6.94 -0.97 6.97
N LEU A 581 5.85 -0.63 7.65
CA LEU A 581 5.74 0.64 8.39
C LEU A 581 6.72 0.65 9.57
N ALA A 582 6.94 -0.52 10.19
CA ALA A 582 7.78 -0.71 11.37
C ALA A 582 9.25 -0.37 11.10
N ARG A 583 9.71 -0.48 9.85
CA ARG A 583 11.07 -0.07 9.46
C ARG A 583 11.25 1.43 9.32
N ALA A 584 10.20 2.24 9.11
CA ALA A 584 10.36 3.70 9.06
C ALA A 584 10.88 4.30 10.37
N ILE A 585 10.64 3.64 11.51
CA ILE A 585 11.20 4.09 12.79
C ILE A 585 12.65 3.67 12.99
N LEU A 586 13.28 2.95 12.05
CA LEU A 586 14.62 2.38 12.21
C LEU A 586 15.68 3.47 12.39
N TYR A 587 15.71 4.50 11.54
CA TYR A 587 16.60 5.65 11.70
C TYR A 587 16.46 6.33 13.08
N PRO A 588 15.27 6.81 13.50
CA PRO A 588 15.15 7.46 14.80
C PRO A 588 15.41 6.50 15.98
N LEU A 589 15.00 5.24 15.87
CA LEU A 589 15.27 4.21 16.88
C LEU A 589 16.76 3.92 17.02
N PHE A 590 17.48 3.82 15.90
CA PHE A 590 18.91 3.57 15.89
C PHE A 590 19.68 4.72 16.55
N ILE A 591 19.42 5.98 16.16
CA ILE A 591 20.09 7.15 16.74
C ILE A 591 19.81 7.26 18.25
N ALA A 592 18.56 7.10 18.68
CA ALA A 592 18.23 7.11 20.11
C ALA A 592 18.85 5.91 20.85
N GLY A 593 18.91 4.76 20.19
CA GLY A 593 19.44 3.50 20.71
C GLY A 593 20.93 3.57 20.98
N ILE A 594 21.76 4.01 20.02
CA ILE A 594 23.22 4.12 20.22
C ILE A 594 23.55 5.14 21.32
N LEU A 595 22.68 6.12 21.55
CA LEU A 595 22.83 7.13 22.60
C LEU A 595 22.24 6.71 23.95
N ALA A 596 21.62 5.53 24.09
CA ALA A 596 21.04 5.06 25.34
C ALA A 596 22.13 4.78 26.40
N GLU A 597 21.95 5.28 27.62
CA GLU A 597 22.98 5.22 28.67
C GLU A 597 22.60 4.33 29.85
N ASN A 598 21.31 4.32 30.21
CA ASN A 598 20.81 3.57 31.36
C ASN A 598 20.07 2.29 30.94
N ALA A 599 19.90 1.37 31.89
CA ALA A 599 19.27 0.07 31.63
C ALA A 599 17.82 0.18 31.14
N GLN A 600 17.09 1.23 31.56
CA GLN A 600 15.72 1.46 31.12
C GLN A 600 15.65 1.83 29.64
N GLU A 601 16.49 2.75 29.16
CA GLU A 601 16.57 3.16 27.76
C GLU A 601 17.05 2.02 26.86
N GLN A 602 18.04 1.25 27.32
CA GLN A 602 18.48 0.05 26.60
C GLN A 602 17.34 -0.98 26.48
N GLN A 603 16.53 -1.14 27.53
CA GLN A 603 15.34 -2.00 27.48
C GLN A 603 14.28 -1.46 26.52
N LEU A 604 14.00 -0.16 26.51
CA LEU A 604 13.07 0.46 25.56
C LEU A 604 13.53 0.24 24.12
N THR A 605 14.83 0.39 23.87
CA THR A 605 15.44 0.13 22.56
C THR A 605 15.21 -1.33 22.14
N ARG A 606 15.51 -2.30 23.00
CA ARG A 606 15.28 -3.73 22.72
C ARG A 606 13.82 -4.04 22.42
N VAL A 607 12.89 -3.49 23.21
CA VAL A 607 11.45 -3.72 23.01
C VAL A 607 10.98 -3.14 21.67
N ALA A 608 11.47 -1.95 21.29
CA ALA A 608 11.14 -1.36 19.99
C ALA A 608 11.73 -2.18 18.84
N PHE A 609 12.98 -2.66 18.94
CA PHE A 609 13.57 -3.57 17.94
C PHE A 609 12.79 -4.90 17.84
N GLN A 610 12.39 -5.48 18.96
CA GLN A 610 11.55 -6.69 18.99
C GLN A 610 10.18 -6.48 18.33
N TYR A 611 9.65 -5.26 18.38
CA TYR A 611 8.38 -4.93 17.71
C TYR A 611 8.50 -4.91 16.19
N ILE A 612 9.65 -4.48 15.65
CA ILE A 612 9.90 -4.41 14.21
C ILE A 612 10.40 -5.75 13.63
N MET A 613 10.95 -6.63 14.47
CA MET A 613 11.39 -7.98 14.10
C MET A 613 10.20 -8.95 13.91
N GLN A 614 10.22 -9.78 12.86
CA GLN A 614 9.26 -10.88 12.73
C GLN A 614 9.55 -12.00 13.73
N LYS A 615 8.50 -12.65 14.25
CA LYS A 615 8.65 -13.90 15.00
C LYS A 615 9.27 -14.97 14.08
N GLY A 616 10.51 -15.35 14.37
CA GLY A 616 11.20 -16.46 13.71
C GLY A 616 12.06 -16.10 12.50
N GLN A 617 12.30 -14.81 12.23
CA GLN A 617 13.28 -14.37 11.23
C GLN A 617 14.40 -13.57 11.90
N GLU A 618 15.62 -14.10 11.90
CA GLU A 618 16.84 -13.34 12.20
C GLU A 618 17.23 -12.55 10.94
N GLY A 619 16.92 -11.25 10.91
CA GLY A 619 17.13 -10.37 9.74
C GLY A 619 18.05 -9.18 10.04
N THR A 620 18.08 -8.21 9.10
CA THR A 620 18.86 -6.95 9.18
C THR A 620 18.66 -6.19 10.48
N GLU A 621 17.45 -6.18 11.03
CA GLU A 621 17.11 -5.50 12.28
C GLU A 621 17.86 -6.09 13.48
N GLN A 622 18.15 -7.40 13.49
CA GLN A 622 18.93 -8.05 14.54
C GLN A 622 20.39 -7.63 14.48
N ILE A 623 20.95 -7.57 13.29
CA ILE A 623 22.32 -7.08 13.07
C ILE A 623 22.45 -5.62 13.54
N ILE A 624 21.45 -4.78 13.24
CA ILE A 624 21.44 -3.39 13.72
C ILE A 624 21.36 -3.32 15.24
N LEU A 625 20.50 -4.13 15.88
CA LEU A 625 20.45 -4.20 17.34
C LEU A 625 21.79 -4.66 17.93
N ASP A 626 22.45 -5.65 17.34
CA ASP A 626 23.75 -6.15 17.79
C ASP A 626 24.84 -5.06 17.72
N ILE A 627 24.81 -4.23 16.67
CA ILE A 627 25.67 -3.04 16.56
C ILE A 627 25.38 -2.05 17.70
N VAL A 628 24.10 -1.75 17.96
CA VAL A 628 23.70 -0.88 19.08
C VAL A 628 24.19 -1.44 20.42
N GLU A 629 24.07 -2.76 20.65
CA GLU A 629 24.58 -3.40 21.86
C GLU A 629 26.10 -3.34 21.98
N LYS A 630 26.82 -3.43 20.85
CA LYS A 630 28.28 -3.26 20.81
C LYS A 630 28.67 -1.84 21.19
N VAL A 631 27.92 -0.83 20.74
CA VAL A 631 28.10 0.57 21.18
C VAL A 631 27.89 0.71 22.69
N TRP A 632 26.89 0.06 23.28
CA TRP A 632 26.68 0.11 24.74
C TRP A 632 27.82 -0.53 25.55
N LYS A 633 28.45 -1.57 24.99
CA LYS A 633 29.59 -2.26 25.62
C LYS A 633 30.87 -1.42 25.51
N ASN A 634 31.14 -0.87 24.33
CA ASN A 634 32.42 -0.25 23.99
C ASN A 634 32.44 1.28 24.13
N GLY A 635 31.28 1.94 24.09
CA GLY A 635 31.12 3.39 24.14
C GLY A 635 30.84 3.96 25.54
N LYS A 636 31.10 3.21 26.61
CA LYS A 636 30.85 3.68 27.99
C LYS A 636 31.72 4.90 28.32
N GLY A 637 31.08 6.01 28.65
CA GLY A 637 31.77 7.27 28.98
C GLY A 637 32.33 8.03 27.78
N GLY A 638 32.09 7.54 26.55
CA GLY A 638 32.40 8.27 25.32
C GLY A 638 31.35 9.34 25.01
N ASN A 639 31.76 10.38 24.29
CA ASN A 639 30.84 11.42 23.78
C ASN A 639 29.97 10.89 22.63
N GLU A 640 28.97 11.68 22.21
CA GLU A 640 28.03 11.31 21.15
C GLU A 640 28.73 10.91 19.85
N ALA A 641 29.77 11.65 19.43
CA ALA A 641 30.55 11.36 18.22
C ALA A 641 31.20 9.97 18.28
N SER A 642 31.86 9.64 19.41
CA SER A 642 32.52 8.34 19.57
C SER A 642 31.55 7.15 19.45
N LYS A 643 30.31 7.31 19.90
CA LYS A 643 29.29 6.26 19.82
C LYS A 643 28.87 6.00 18.37
N LEU A 644 28.74 7.04 17.55
CA LEU A 644 28.45 6.92 16.11
C LEU A 644 29.64 6.31 15.35
N THR A 645 30.88 6.68 15.71
CA THR A 645 32.10 6.08 15.15
C THR A 645 32.16 4.59 15.42
N ILE A 646 31.95 4.15 16.67
CA ILE A 646 31.93 2.72 17.04
C ILE A 646 30.87 1.95 16.23
N ALA A 647 29.69 2.55 16.03
CA ALA A 647 28.65 1.93 15.23
C ALA A 647 29.07 1.77 13.77
N THR A 648 29.68 2.82 13.19
CA THR A 648 30.20 2.83 11.82
C THR A 648 31.31 1.80 11.62
N GLU A 649 32.26 1.73 12.55
CA GLU A 649 33.35 0.74 12.55
C GLU A 649 32.80 -0.69 12.66
N ALA A 650 31.81 -0.92 13.53
CA ALA A 650 31.15 -2.22 13.66
C ALA A 650 30.43 -2.63 12.37
N THR A 651 29.81 -1.70 11.64
CA THR A 651 29.26 -1.97 10.31
C THR A 651 30.36 -2.28 9.30
N GLY A 652 31.51 -1.59 9.38
CA GLY A 652 32.69 -1.85 8.55
C GLY A 652 33.28 -3.26 8.75
N GLU A 653 33.30 -3.77 9.99
CA GLU A 653 33.73 -5.14 10.29
C GLU A 653 32.84 -6.21 9.62
N LEU A 654 31.58 -5.88 9.33
CA LEU A 654 30.65 -6.75 8.61
C LEU A 654 30.81 -6.66 7.08
N ASN A 655 31.67 -5.76 6.58
CA ASN A 655 31.84 -5.47 5.15
C ASN A 655 30.50 -5.14 4.46
N ALA A 656 29.65 -4.37 5.13
CA ALA A 656 28.31 -4.01 4.67
C ALA A 656 28.10 -2.49 4.71
N GLU A 657 27.09 -2.01 4.00
CA GLU A 657 26.51 -0.69 4.18
C GLU A 657 25.09 -0.87 4.72
N ILE A 658 24.77 -0.22 5.83
CA ILE A 658 23.43 -0.32 6.44
C ILE A 658 22.68 0.97 6.16
N HIS A 659 21.65 0.89 5.35
CA HIS A 659 20.68 1.97 5.18
C HIS A 659 19.62 1.88 6.29
N LEU A 660 19.47 2.95 7.05
CA LEU A 660 18.59 3.04 8.22
C LEU A 660 17.21 3.61 7.86
N TYR A 661 17.02 3.99 6.60
CA TYR A 661 15.80 4.60 6.09
C TYR A 661 14.99 3.61 5.25
#